data_AF-A0A8H2WEK5-F1
#
_entry.id   AF-A0A8H2WEK5-F1
#
_cell.length_a   1.000
_cell.length_b   1.000
_cell.length_c   1.000
_cell.angle_alpha   90.00
_cell.angle_beta   90.00
_cell.angle_gamma   90.00
#
_symmetry.space_group_name_H-M   'P 1'
#
loop_
_entity.id
_entity.type
_entity.pdbx_description
1 polymer ?
#
loop_
_entity_poly.entity_id
_entity_poly.type
_entity_poly.pdbx_seq_one_letter_code
_entity_poly.pdbx_strand_id
1 'polypeptide(L)'
;MPKRKPQVTLSPQPAKRSKLLKPDLEEVEGGFKQFHPTKEFSDKHGLNLEGADVYYQEDFIPLELANEWYEQLNELDTWYRPTLKVYGRDVIQSRLIAAYATDADLTVKYSGHPVTLHTEYPPVLRAIQDQVETQLGVTFNHVMLNKYEDGSVYIGKHSDTKENKVIASVSLGAVRTFIMSPKSTSRNKASKSAPSSTKRWDLANGSLVVMQGDTQENWKVIPWSSDELSAKTNPNVCLEIPSLAFHLDLQNMASTSTAPTITVPSTSSATRSSRIAPHSHIKGLGLSPEGNALPASAGFIGQEMAREACGVVVELVKSRKFSGRALLLAGAPGTGKTALALAISQELGTKVPFCPMVGSEVYSAEVKKTEVLAEVFRRAIGLRIKETKEVYEGELTELTPTESENPLSGYGKTISNVVIGLKTVKGTKQLRLDPGIYESILKEKIVVGDVVYIEANTGAVKRVGRSDAYASAFDLESDTYVPLPKGEVHKKKQLVQDVTLGDLDAANARPSGGQDVLSVMGQLVKSNRTEITEKLRREVNKVVKGYVDQGVAEVVPGVVFIDEVHMLDIECFTYLNLLLESPMAPTVILATNRGRSLVRGTTDVYSAHGIPSDLLDRCLIVKTDPYTRAQVAQVVALRASVEGLTLGPGTLDRLAEEGEKGSLRYALQLITPASIVASLSGRKEILPTDIGEMNELFLDAKTSAGMMAAAGGGYTGGASS
;
A
#
# COMPACT_ATOMS: atom_id res chain seq x y z
N MET A 1 52.53 37.72 51.47
CA MET A 1 51.44 38.69 51.77
C MET A 1 50.12 38.10 51.27
N PRO A 2 49.18 37.71 52.16
CA PRO A 2 47.96 37.02 51.74
C PRO A 2 46.69 37.87 51.85
N LYS A 3 45.82 37.67 50.85
CA LYS A 3 44.34 37.64 50.84
C LYS A 3 43.57 38.66 51.71
N ARG A 4 42.86 39.59 51.06
CA ARG A 4 41.72 40.32 51.63
C ARG A 4 40.38 39.76 51.13
N LYS A 5 39.47 39.61 52.09
CA LYS A 5 38.16 38.95 52.09
C LYS A 5 37.07 39.76 51.35
N PRO A 6 35.98 39.12 50.92
CA PRO A 6 34.67 39.75 50.75
C PRO A 6 33.81 39.59 52.03
N GLN A 7 33.02 40.61 52.38
CA GLN A 7 31.88 40.54 53.33
C GLN A 7 30.78 41.50 52.83
N VAL A 8 29.57 41.01 52.48
CA VAL A 8 28.32 40.95 53.30
C VAL A 8 27.58 42.30 53.25
N THR A 9 26.28 42.49 52.93
CA THR A 9 25.03 41.70 52.84
C THR A 9 23.94 42.61 52.23
N LEU A 10 22.87 42.06 51.64
CA LEU A 10 21.46 42.24 52.06
C LEU A 10 20.50 41.72 50.98
N SER A 11 19.67 40.75 51.36
CA SER A 11 18.44 40.38 50.64
C SER A 11 17.43 41.52 50.70
N PRO A 12 16.58 41.69 49.67
CA PRO A 12 15.15 41.76 49.97
C PRO A 12 14.26 41.00 48.96
N GLN A 13 13.38 40.18 49.54
CA GLN A 13 12.00 39.81 49.22
C GLN A 13 11.50 39.66 47.77
N PRO A 14 10.70 38.61 47.48
CA PRO A 14 10.05 38.43 46.18
C PRO A 14 8.94 39.47 45.96
N ALA A 15 8.89 40.00 44.73
CA ALA A 15 7.91 40.99 44.31
C ALA A 15 6.46 40.44 44.41
N LYS A 16 5.57 41.33 44.86
CA LYS A 16 4.14 41.08 45.11
C LYS A 16 3.43 40.55 43.87
N ARG A 17 2.76 39.39 44.01
CA ARG A 17 1.72 38.89 43.09
C ARG A 17 0.67 39.98 42.87
N SER A 18 0.55 40.48 41.64
CA SER A 18 -0.64 41.19 41.20
C SER A 18 -1.82 40.21 41.17
N LYS A 19 -2.94 40.65 41.73
CA LYS A 19 -4.21 39.90 41.76
C LYS A 19 -4.69 39.65 40.33
N LEU A 20 -4.47 38.45 39.82
CA LEU A 20 -5.26 37.90 38.71
C LEU A 20 -6.47 37.19 39.31
N LEU A 21 -7.66 37.59 38.86
CA LEU A 21 -8.93 37.06 39.30
C LEU A 21 -8.93 35.53 39.22
N LYS A 22 -9.32 34.87 40.32
CA LYS A 22 -9.74 33.47 40.29
C LYS A 22 -11.05 33.42 39.50
N PRO A 23 -11.14 32.68 38.38
CA PRO A 23 -12.43 32.17 37.95
C PRO A 23 -12.84 31.08 38.96
N ASP A 24 -14.11 31.07 39.33
CA ASP A 24 -14.69 30.09 40.24
C ASP A 24 -14.40 28.66 39.74
N LEU A 25 -13.74 27.88 40.58
CA LEU A 25 -13.50 26.46 40.34
C LEU A 25 -14.79 25.71 40.72
N GLU A 26 -15.68 25.53 39.75
CA GLU A 26 -16.60 24.40 39.80
C GLU A 26 -15.79 23.12 39.56
N GLU A 27 -15.78 22.24 40.55
CA GLU A 27 -15.31 20.86 40.43
C GLU A 27 -16.16 20.16 39.37
N VAL A 28 -15.58 19.86 38.21
CA VAL A 28 -16.19 19.02 37.18
C VAL A 28 -15.29 17.82 36.93
N GLU A 29 -15.86 16.64 37.12
CA GLU A 29 -15.27 15.31 37.02
C GLU A 29 -14.55 15.06 35.68
N GLY A 30 -13.26 14.66 35.75
CA GLY A 30 -12.67 13.58 34.95
C GLY A 30 -12.89 13.50 33.43
N GLY A 31 -12.90 14.60 32.68
CA GLY A 31 -13.04 14.59 31.21
C GLY A 31 -11.96 15.37 30.45
N PHE A 32 -11.51 14.87 29.29
CA PHE A 32 -10.53 15.48 28.39
C PHE A 32 -10.90 16.93 27.99
N LYS A 33 -9.94 17.87 28.03
CA LYS A 33 -10.12 19.26 27.59
C LYS A 33 -9.79 19.41 26.09
N GLN A 34 -10.81 19.67 25.26
CA GLN A 34 -10.63 20.13 23.88
C GLN A 34 -10.16 21.60 23.90
N PHE A 35 -9.31 22.01 22.95
CA PHE A 35 -8.95 23.43 22.83
C PHE A 35 -10.14 24.21 22.27
N HIS A 36 -10.65 25.14 23.08
CA HIS A 36 -11.73 26.05 22.70
C HIS A 36 -11.13 27.45 22.49
N PRO A 37 -10.69 27.78 21.26
CA PRO A 37 -10.11 29.09 21.00
C PRO A 37 -11.14 30.19 21.24
N THR A 38 -10.70 31.30 21.82
CA THR A 38 -11.55 32.51 21.89
C THR A 38 -11.85 32.99 20.46
N LYS A 39 -12.94 33.76 20.32
CA LYS A 39 -13.31 34.34 19.03
C LYS A 39 -12.18 35.20 18.46
N GLU A 40 -11.54 36.01 19.31
CA GLU A 40 -10.39 36.83 18.93
C GLU A 40 -9.20 36.00 18.45
N PHE A 41 -8.91 34.87 19.12
CA PHE A 41 -7.84 33.96 18.70
C PHE A 41 -8.15 33.31 17.34
N SER A 42 -9.39 32.86 17.16
CA SER A 42 -9.83 32.24 15.89
C SER A 42 -9.78 33.21 14.73
N ASP A 43 -10.25 34.45 14.93
CA ASP A 43 -10.27 35.48 13.90
C ASP A 43 -8.85 35.92 13.49
N LYS A 44 -7.90 35.91 14.44
CA LYS A 44 -6.52 36.33 14.21
C LYS A 44 -5.62 35.22 13.64
N HIS A 45 -5.83 33.97 14.05
CA HIS A 45 -4.90 32.87 13.79
C HIS A 45 -5.51 31.70 12.99
N GLY A 46 -6.82 31.68 12.75
CA GLY A 46 -7.49 30.60 12.02
C GLY A 46 -7.16 30.59 10.52
N LEU A 47 -6.81 29.42 9.98
CA LEU A 47 -6.51 29.25 8.55
C LEU A 47 -7.74 28.98 7.67
N ASN A 48 -8.93 28.90 8.26
CA ASN A 48 -10.24 28.74 7.59
C ASN A 48 -10.24 27.68 6.47
N LEU A 49 -9.86 26.46 6.83
CA LEU A 49 -9.82 25.32 5.92
C LEU A 49 -11.10 24.49 6.03
N GLU A 50 -11.67 24.10 4.89
CA GLU A 50 -12.87 23.29 4.88
C GLU A 50 -12.63 21.91 5.51
N GLY A 51 -13.42 21.57 6.53
CA GLY A 51 -13.30 20.31 7.26
C GLY A 51 -12.02 20.18 8.09
N ALA A 52 -11.36 21.29 8.44
CA ALA A 52 -10.18 21.31 9.28
C ALA A 52 -10.15 22.52 10.23
N ASP A 53 -9.83 22.24 11.49
CA ASP A 53 -9.62 23.22 12.54
C ASP A 53 -8.10 23.40 12.74
N VAL A 54 -7.54 24.40 12.05
CA VAL A 54 -6.10 24.71 12.06
C VAL A 54 -5.87 26.18 12.37
N TYR A 55 -4.98 26.42 13.32
CA TYR A 55 -4.56 27.76 13.74
C TYR A 55 -3.06 27.92 13.57
N TYR A 56 -2.62 29.06 13.04
CA TYR A 56 -1.21 29.41 12.89
C TYR A 56 -0.92 30.77 13.54
N GLN A 57 0.07 30.79 14.42
CA GLN A 57 0.60 31.99 15.04
C GLN A 57 2.09 32.10 14.75
N GLU A 58 2.45 33.08 13.93
CA GLU A 58 3.84 33.36 13.54
C GLU A 58 4.69 33.80 14.74
N ASP A 59 4.21 34.77 15.51
CA ASP A 59 4.88 35.33 16.70
C ASP A 59 4.38 34.65 17.99
N PHE A 60 4.58 33.35 18.14
CA PHE A 60 4.21 32.65 19.38
C PHE A 60 5.19 32.98 20.52
N ILE A 61 6.48 33.02 20.21
CA ILE A 61 7.54 33.41 21.14
C ILE A 61 8.45 34.48 20.50
N PRO A 62 9.13 35.31 21.31
CA PRO A 62 10.15 36.22 20.81
C PRO A 62 11.31 35.48 20.13
N LEU A 63 11.87 36.08 19.08
CA LEU A 63 12.95 35.48 18.28
C LEU A 63 14.19 35.11 19.12
N GLU A 64 14.52 35.91 20.11
CA GLU A 64 15.64 35.66 21.04
C GLU A 64 15.44 34.35 21.82
N LEU A 65 14.22 34.15 22.35
CA LEU A 65 13.84 32.94 23.07
C LEU A 65 13.76 31.72 22.14
N ALA A 66 13.28 31.91 20.91
CA ALA A 66 13.24 30.85 19.90
C ALA A 66 14.64 30.31 19.56
N ASN A 67 15.62 31.20 19.43
CA ASN A 67 17.01 30.83 19.17
C ASN A 67 17.64 30.12 20.38
N GLU A 68 17.39 30.61 21.60
CA GLU A 68 17.87 29.98 22.83
C GLU A 68 17.33 28.55 22.98
N TRP A 69 16.02 28.35 22.78
CA TRP A 69 15.41 27.03 22.82
C TRP A 69 15.94 26.10 21.73
N TYR A 70 16.15 26.63 20.52
CA TYR A 70 16.73 25.86 19.43
C TYR A 70 18.13 25.34 19.79
N GLU A 71 19.02 26.18 20.33
CA GLU A 71 20.36 25.79 20.73
C GLU A 71 20.33 24.70 21.81
N GLN A 72 19.51 24.87 22.85
CA GLN A 72 19.36 23.88 23.93
C GLN A 72 18.82 22.53 23.44
N LEU A 73 17.86 22.52 22.50
CA LEU A 73 17.34 21.27 21.92
C LEU A 73 18.34 20.59 20.98
N ASN A 74 19.19 21.39 20.31
CA ASN A 74 20.20 20.87 19.39
C ASN A 74 21.29 20.06 20.12
N GLU A 75 21.54 20.36 21.39
CA GLU A 75 22.56 19.73 22.25
C GLU A 75 22.08 18.46 22.99
N LEU A 76 20.80 18.09 22.88
CA LEU A 76 20.30 16.85 23.50
C LEU A 76 21.06 15.62 22.97
N ASP A 77 21.37 14.67 23.84
CA ASP A 77 22.09 13.44 23.51
C ASP A 77 21.16 12.27 23.12
N THR A 78 19.84 12.46 23.26
CA THR A 78 18.81 11.45 23.01
C THR A 78 18.36 11.36 21.54
N TRP A 79 18.97 12.12 20.64
CA TRP A 79 18.61 12.08 19.21
C TRP A 79 19.00 10.74 18.58
N TYR A 80 18.05 10.06 17.94
CA TYR A 80 18.33 8.82 17.22
C TYR A 80 17.53 8.71 15.92
N ARG A 81 17.96 7.82 15.02
CA ARG A 81 17.24 7.49 13.77
C ARG A 81 16.47 6.17 13.95
N PRO A 82 15.14 6.19 14.00
CA PRO A 82 14.35 4.99 14.21
C PRO A 82 14.38 4.10 12.96
N THR A 83 14.31 2.79 13.17
CA THR A 83 14.19 1.80 12.09
C THR A 83 12.72 1.38 11.95
N LEU A 84 12.12 1.63 10.78
CA LEU A 84 10.73 1.26 10.46
C LEU A 84 10.68 0.00 9.60
N LYS A 85 9.64 -0.83 9.75
CA LYS A 85 9.37 -1.92 8.78
C LYS A 85 8.41 -1.43 7.71
N VAL A 86 8.94 -1.20 6.52
CA VAL A 86 8.14 -0.82 5.35
C VAL A 86 8.17 -1.98 4.35
N TYR A 87 7.01 -2.56 4.04
CA TYR A 87 6.87 -3.75 3.18
C TYR A 87 7.75 -4.95 3.62
N GLY A 88 7.92 -5.14 4.92
CA GLY A 88 8.69 -6.26 5.48
C GLY A 88 10.22 -6.09 5.43
N ARG A 89 10.72 -4.90 5.07
CA ARG A 89 12.15 -4.53 5.14
C ARG A 89 12.36 -3.44 6.19
N ASP A 90 13.49 -3.50 6.89
CA ASP A 90 13.91 -2.49 7.87
C ASP A 90 14.49 -1.26 7.14
N VAL A 91 13.93 -0.08 7.36
CA VAL A 91 14.31 1.20 6.76
C VAL A 91 14.61 2.19 7.88
N ILE A 92 15.85 2.71 7.91
CA ILE A 92 16.23 3.77 8.85
C ILE A 92 15.65 5.09 8.35
N GLN A 93 14.92 5.80 9.21
CA GLN A 93 14.39 7.13 8.85
C GLN A 93 15.53 8.15 8.68
N SER A 94 15.37 9.06 7.72
CA SER A 94 16.37 10.10 7.43
C SER A 94 16.50 11.16 8.53
N ARG A 95 15.41 11.46 9.25
CA ARG A 95 15.40 12.47 10.33
C ARG A 95 15.76 11.89 11.68
N LEU A 96 16.33 12.74 12.53
CA LEU A 96 16.54 12.44 13.95
C LEU A 96 15.25 12.69 14.72
N ILE A 97 14.90 11.78 15.62
CA ILE A 97 13.78 11.95 16.55
C ILE A 97 14.27 11.82 17.99
N ALA A 98 13.50 12.41 18.90
CA ALA A 98 13.55 12.13 20.33
C ALA A 98 12.12 12.24 20.87
N ALA A 99 11.76 11.45 21.88
CA ALA A 99 10.43 11.49 22.46
C ALA A 99 10.53 11.45 23.99
N TYR A 100 9.74 12.28 24.65
CA TYR A 100 9.70 12.40 26.10
C TYR A 100 8.27 12.33 26.59
N ALA A 101 8.06 11.68 27.73
CA ALA A 101 6.78 11.62 28.40
C ALA A 101 6.93 12.05 29.85
N THR A 102 5.89 12.66 30.40
CA THR A 102 5.82 13.00 31.83
C THR A 102 5.42 11.78 32.69
N ASP A 103 4.90 10.73 32.07
CA ASP A 103 4.49 9.47 32.69
C ASP A 103 5.37 8.31 32.18
N ALA A 104 5.91 7.51 33.10
CA ALA A 104 6.83 6.40 32.81
C ALA A 104 6.12 5.17 32.22
N ASP A 105 4.82 5.03 32.45
CA ASP A 105 4.02 3.89 31.97
C ASP A 105 3.40 4.16 30.58
N LEU A 106 3.63 5.35 30.01
CA LEU A 106 3.11 5.71 28.70
C LEU A 106 3.91 4.98 27.61
N THR A 107 3.23 4.16 26.80
CA THR A 107 3.79 3.61 25.56
C THR A 107 3.21 4.31 24.34
N VAL A 108 4.05 5.02 23.59
CA VAL A 108 3.65 5.71 22.34
C VAL A 108 4.16 4.93 21.14
N LYS A 109 3.30 4.77 20.13
CA LYS A 109 3.64 4.16 18.85
C LYS A 109 3.70 5.24 17.77
N TYR A 110 4.83 5.30 17.06
CA TYR A 110 4.97 6.15 15.88
C TYR A 110 4.89 5.29 14.61
N SER A 111 3.90 5.56 13.74
CA SER A 111 3.65 4.76 12.53
C SER A 111 3.54 3.23 12.79
N GLY A 112 3.02 2.84 13.94
CA GLY A 112 2.87 1.44 14.35
C GLY A 112 4.07 0.81 15.05
N HIS A 113 5.18 1.55 15.23
CA HIS A 113 6.41 1.07 15.88
C HIS A 113 6.58 1.66 17.28
N PRO A 114 7.10 0.90 18.25
CA PRO A 114 7.42 1.43 19.58
C PRO A 114 8.52 2.49 19.48
N VAL A 115 8.29 3.63 20.13
CA VAL A 115 9.27 4.73 20.25
C VAL A 115 9.96 4.61 21.61
N THR A 116 11.28 4.81 21.66
CA THR A 116 11.98 4.97 22.93
C THR A 116 11.53 6.27 23.58
N LEU A 117 10.82 6.18 24.70
CA LEU A 117 10.35 7.31 25.48
C LEU A 117 11.29 7.57 26.65
N HIS A 118 11.78 8.79 26.74
CA HIS A 118 12.63 9.24 27.84
C HIS A 118 11.77 9.91 28.92
N THR A 119 11.96 9.51 30.17
CA THR A 119 11.23 10.04 31.33
C THR A 119 11.98 11.16 32.04
N GLU A 120 13.28 11.33 31.76
CA GLU A 120 14.06 12.48 32.19
C GLU A 120 13.72 13.68 31.28
N TYR A 121 12.75 14.49 31.71
CA TYR A 121 12.20 15.59 30.92
C TYR A 121 13.13 16.82 30.98
N PRO A 122 13.78 17.24 29.88
CA PRO A 122 14.69 18.38 29.86
C PRO A 122 13.98 19.68 30.28
N PRO A 123 14.65 20.59 31.02
CA PRO A 123 14.04 21.86 31.46
C PRO A 123 13.49 22.71 30.30
N VAL A 124 14.19 22.72 29.16
CA VAL A 124 13.76 23.42 27.94
C VAL A 124 12.43 22.88 27.41
N LEU A 125 12.22 21.55 27.44
CA LEU A 125 10.96 20.95 27.02
C LEU A 125 9.84 21.27 27.99
N ARG A 126 10.13 21.38 29.29
CA ARG A 126 9.12 21.80 30.28
C ARG A 126 8.71 23.24 30.05
N ALA A 127 9.65 24.14 29.81
CA ALA A 127 9.36 25.53 29.49
C ALA A 127 8.50 25.69 28.23
N ILE A 128 8.83 24.94 27.16
CA ILE A 128 8.03 24.95 25.93
C ILE A 128 6.62 24.41 26.19
N GLN A 129 6.52 23.27 26.88
CA GLN A 129 5.23 22.66 27.20
C GLN A 129 4.38 23.61 28.06
N ASP A 130 4.92 24.18 29.14
CA ASP A 130 4.20 25.12 30.01
C ASP A 130 3.66 26.32 29.21
N GLN A 131 4.44 26.84 28.26
CA GLN A 131 4.01 27.97 27.45
C GLN A 131 2.87 27.60 26.48
N VAL A 132 2.94 26.42 25.87
CA VAL A 132 1.88 25.90 25.00
C VAL A 132 0.62 25.57 25.82
N GLU A 133 0.76 24.93 26.98
CA GLU A 133 -0.35 24.60 27.88
C GLU A 133 -1.04 25.87 28.42
N THR A 134 -0.26 26.89 28.77
CA THR A 134 -0.78 28.20 29.23
C THR A 134 -1.59 28.88 28.13
N GLN A 135 -1.12 28.82 26.88
CA GLN A 135 -1.82 29.45 25.78
C GLN A 135 -3.09 28.71 25.36
N LEU A 136 -3.04 27.38 25.32
CA LEU A 136 -4.14 26.56 24.81
C LEU A 136 -5.10 26.10 25.91
N GLY A 137 -4.73 26.18 27.19
CA GLY A 137 -5.53 25.66 28.30
C GLY A 137 -5.73 24.13 28.24
N VAL A 138 -4.91 23.43 27.45
CA VAL A 138 -4.89 21.97 27.29
C VAL A 138 -3.64 21.43 27.95
N THR A 139 -3.74 20.29 28.63
CA THR A 139 -2.59 19.57 29.18
C THR A 139 -2.14 18.49 28.21
N PHE A 140 -0.83 18.31 28.07
CA PHE A 140 -0.24 17.30 27.22
C PHE A 140 0.58 16.28 28.03
N ASN A 141 0.65 15.04 27.53
CA ASN A 141 1.29 13.92 28.24
C ASN A 141 2.61 13.45 27.63
N HIS A 142 2.92 13.85 26.39
CA HIS A 142 4.19 13.55 25.75
C HIS A 142 4.54 14.58 24.68
N VAL A 143 5.82 14.67 24.35
CA VAL A 143 6.37 15.49 23.28
C VAL A 143 7.23 14.63 22.36
N MET A 144 7.05 14.83 21.05
CA MET A 144 7.86 14.21 20.01
C MET A 144 8.64 15.29 19.27
N LEU A 145 9.96 15.19 19.33
CA LEU A 145 10.88 16.09 18.67
C LEU A 145 11.29 15.52 17.32
N ASN A 146 11.26 16.36 16.29
CA ASN A 146 11.74 16.02 14.95
C ASN A 146 12.82 17.03 14.55
N LYS A 147 14.06 16.54 14.35
CA LYS A 147 15.19 17.36 13.91
C LYS A 147 15.51 17.08 12.45
N TYR A 148 15.51 18.15 11.67
CA TYR A 148 15.84 18.17 10.26
C TYR A 148 17.21 18.84 10.11
N GLU A 149 18.21 18.09 9.64
CA GLU A 149 19.60 18.57 9.58
C GLU A 149 19.78 19.60 8.46
N ASP A 150 19.10 19.40 7.33
CA ASP A 150 19.16 20.25 6.16
C ASP A 150 17.94 20.08 5.25
N GLY A 151 17.98 20.72 4.08
CA GLY A 151 16.92 20.64 3.08
C GLY A 151 16.81 19.34 2.28
N SER A 152 17.52 18.29 2.67
CA SER A 152 17.38 16.96 2.07
C SER A 152 16.55 16.00 2.92
N VAL A 153 16.31 16.36 4.19
CA VAL A 153 15.58 15.55 5.16
C VAL A 153 14.13 16.02 5.24
N TYR A 154 13.18 15.16 4.88
CA TYR A 154 11.74 15.46 4.96
C TYR A 154 10.93 14.28 5.44
N ILE A 155 9.69 14.54 5.83
CA ILE A 155 8.69 13.52 6.07
C ILE A 155 7.64 13.53 4.96
N GLY A 156 7.31 12.35 4.43
CA GLY A 156 6.28 12.22 3.40
C GLY A 156 4.88 12.62 3.91
N LYS A 157 3.93 12.80 2.97
CA LYS A 157 2.52 13.11 3.27
C LYS A 157 1.93 12.08 4.24
N HIS A 158 1.61 12.51 5.45
CA HIS A 158 1.04 11.65 6.49
C HIS A 158 -0.14 12.32 7.19
N SER A 159 -0.75 11.60 8.12
CA SER A 159 -1.72 12.11 9.08
C SER A 159 -1.47 11.37 10.37
N ASP A 160 -1.50 12.06 11.49
CA ASP A 160 -1.32 11.45 12.81
C ASP A 160 -2.48 10.51 13.15
N THR A 161 -2.25 9.68 14.17
CA THR A 161 -3.24 8.72 14.67
C THR A 161 -4.47 9.44 15.21
N LYS A 162 -5.65 8.83 15.01
CA LYS A 162 -6.95 9.39 15.43
C LYS A 162 -7.11 9.56 16.96
N GLU A 163 -6.18 8.99 17.72
CA GLU A 163 -6.11 9.06 19.17
C GLU A 163 -5.62 10.42 19.65
N ASN A 164 -4.91 11.17 18.79
CA ASN A 164 -4.41 12.52 19.09
C ASN A 164 -5.52 13.55 18.83
N LYS A 165 -6.09 14.12 19.89
CA LYS A 165 -7.25 15.03 19.80
C LYS A 165 -6.88 16.48 19.52
N VAL A 166 -5.77 16.95 20.10
CA VAL A 166 -5.17 18.25 19.84
C VAL A 166 -3.68 18.02 19.59
N ILE A 167 -3.17 18.60 18.50
CA ILE A 167 -1.75 18.55 18.14
C ILE A 167 -1.25 19.99 18.11
N ALA A 168 -0.33 20.32 19.01
CA ALA A 168 0.40 21.58 18.99
C ALA A 168 1.80 21.35 18.42
N SER A 169 2.20 22.19 17.47
CA SER A 169 3.49 22.12 16.80
C SER A 169 4.24 23.44 16.92
N VAL A 170 5.35 23.45 17.68
CA VAL A 170 6.26 24.61 17.76
C VAL A 170 7.41 24.41 16.78
N SER A 171 7.68 25.41 15.95
CA SER A 171 8.74 25.39 14.92
C SER A 171 9.91 26.29 15.33
N LEU A 172 11.12 25.73 15.46
CA LEU A 172 12.32 26.44 15.90
C LEU A 172 13.47 26.26 14.88
N GLY A 173 14.16 27.34 14.55
CA GLY A 173 15.26 27.36 13.57
C GLY A 173 14.82 27.86 12.19
N ALA A 174 15.25 27.20 11.11
CA ALA A 174 14.98 27.67 9.75
C ALA A 174 13.49 27.71 9.39
N VAL A 175 13.08 28.71 8.59
CA VAL A 175 11.70 28.80 8.06
C VAL A 175 11.39 27.60 7.17
N ARG A 176 10.18 27.04 7.29
CA ARG A 176 9.77 25.85 6.53
C ARG A 176 8.40 25.97 5.90
N THR A 177 8.22 25.43 4.70
CA THR A 177 6.91 25.37 4.06
C THR A 177 6.11 24.19 4.62
N PHE A 178 5.02 24.49 5.31
CA PHE A 178 4.02 23.53 5.75
C PHE A 178 2.99 23.32 4.65
N ILE A 179 2.71 22.07 4.30
CA ILE A 179 1.79 21.73 3.21
C ILE A 179 0.65 20.86 3.74
N MET A 180 -0.60 21.30 3.49
CA MET A 180 -1.79 20.49 3.72
C MET A 180 -2.41 20.08 2.39
N SER A 181 -2.51 18.78 2.15
CA SER A 181 -3.21 18.20 1.01
C SER A 181 -4.49 17.49 1.45
N PRO A 182 -5.64 17.74 0.81
CA PRO A 182 -6.86 16.98 1.07
C PRO A 182 -6.62 15.48 0.92
N LYS A 183 -7.17 14.67 1.82
CA LYS A 183 -7.24 13.23 1.61
C LYS A 183 -8.24 12.98 0.49
N SER A 184 -7.79 12.29 -0.57
CA SER A 184 -8.72 11.78 -1.58
C SER A 184 -9.68 10.83 -0.88
N THR A 185 -10.92 11.29 -0.67
CA THR A 185 -12.01 10.43 -0.30
C THR A 185 -12.12 9.36 -1.40
N SER A 186 -11.96 8.11 -1.00
CA SER A 186 -12.53 7.00 -1.76
C SER A 186 -13.96 7.38 -2.12
N ARG A 187 -14.34 7.09 -3.37
CA ARG A 187 -15.55 7.54 -4.08
C ARG A 187 -16.92 7.27 -3.43
N ASN A 188 -17.01 6.95 -2.14
CA ASN A 188 -18.23 6.57 -1.42
C ASN A 188 -18.40 7.29 -0.06
N LYS A 189 -18.46 8.62 -0.04
CA LYS A 189 -19.15 9.37 1.04
C LYS A 189 -19.79 10.62 0.42
N ALA A 190 -21.08 10.51 0.11
CA ALA A 190 -21.91 11.64 -0.24
C ALA A 190 -22.31 12.36 1.04
N SER A 191 -21.50 13.34 1.47
CA SER A 191 -21.96 14.52 2.22
C SER A 191 -20.77 15.43 2.50
N LYS A 192 -20.93 16.71 2.12
CA LYS A 192 -20.06 17.88 2.34
C LYS A 192 -18.80 17.94 1.48
N SER A 193 -18.68 19.08 0.82
CA SER A 193 -17.67 19.53 -0.14
C SER A 193 -16.26 19.12 0.27
N ALA A 194 -15.61 18.32 -0.58
CA ALA A 194 -14.21 17.98 -0.41
C ALA A 194 -13.34 19.19 -0.85
N PRO A 195 -12.35 19.61 -0.04
CA PRO A 195 -11.51 20.74 -0.37
C PRO A 195 -10.71 20.48 -1.67
N SER A 196 -10.78 21.40 -2.64
CA SER A 196 -10.30 21.14 -4.01
C SER A 196 -8.82 21.42 -4.27
N SER A 197 -8.07 21.97 -3.31
CA SER A 197 -6.67 22.38 -3.53
C SER A 197 -5.75 22.13 -2.33
N THR A 198 -4.48 21.80 -2.62
CA THR A 198 -3.40 21.76 -1.62
C THR A 198 -3.07 23.17 -1.16
N LYS A 199 -2.88 23.36 0.15
CA LYS A 199 -2.55 24.63 0.79
C LYS A 199 -1.11 24.62 1.32
N ARG A 200 -0.45 25.78 1.29
CA ARG A 200 0.95 25.96 1.68
C ARG A 200 1.12 27.27 2.45
N TRP A 201 1.94 27.26 3.49
CA TRP A 201 2.35 28.45 4.24
C TRP A 201 3.71 28.23 4.89
N ASP A 202 4.42 29.31 5.15
CA ASP A 202 5.74 29.26 5.76
C ASP A 202 5.64 29.40 7.28
N LEU A 203 6.26 28.47 8.00
CA LEU A 203 6.35 28.45 9.44
C LEU A 203 7.62 29.16 9.87
N ALA A 204 7.45 30.30 10.53
CA ALA A 204 8.54 31.11 11.05
C ALA A 204 9.24 30.46 12.25
N ASN A 205 10.43 30.97 12.59
CA ASN A 205 11.12 30.60 13.82
C ASN A 205 10.34 31.11 15.04
N GLY A 206 10.04 30.24 15.98
CA GLY A 206 9.23 30.59 17.15
C GLY A 206 7.73 30.61 16.88
N SER A 207 7.27 29.96 15.81
CA SER A 207 5.85 29.90 15.47
C SER A 207 5.15 28.67 16.06
N LEU A 208 3.83 28.78 16.23
CA LEU A 208 2.94 27.72 16.72
C LEU A 208 1.88 27.38 15.67
N VAL A 209 1.72 26.09 15.40
CA VAL A 209 0.57 25.53 14.66
C VAL A 209 -0.24 24.66 15.59
N VAL A 210 -1.56 24.81 15.58
CA VAL A 210 -2.49 23.95 16.34
C VAL A 210 -3.44 23.28 15.37
N MET A 211 -3.56 21.96 15.44
CA MET A 211 -4.49 21.15 14.65
C MET A 211 -5.39 20.35 15.57
N GLN A 212 -6.69 20.36 15.31
CA GLN A 212 -7.67 19.59 16.08
C GLN A 212 -8.88 19.15 15.25
N GLY A 213 -9.86 18.52 15.90
CA GLY A 213 -11.11 18.12 15.26
C GLY A 213 -10.91 17.08 14.16
N ASP A 214 -11.64 17.22 13.06
CA ASP A 214 -11.61 16.28 11.93
C ASP A 214 -10.42 16.52 10.97
N THR A 215 -9.48 17.40 11.32
CA THR A 215 -8.33 17.77 10.48
C THR A 215 -7.55 16.54 10.01
N GLN A 216 -7.24 15.63 10.94
CA GLN A 216 -6.50 14.40 10.62
C GLN A 216 -7.33 13.38 9.84
N GLU A 217 -8.66 13.52 9.77
CA GLU A 217 -9.52 12.68 8.93
C GLU A 217 -9.58 13.16 7.49
N ASN A 218 -9.58 14.49 7.30
CA ASN A 218 -9.84 15.14 6.02
C ASN A 218 -8.56 15.57 5.28
N TRP A 219 -7.44 15.73 5.99
CA TRP A 219 -6.20 16.26 5.43
C TRP A 219 -4.98 15.38 5.70
N LYS A 220 -3.99 15.48 4.82
CA LYS A 220 -2.62 14.99 5.03
C LYS A 220 -1.69 16.19 5.15
N VAL A 221 -0.78 16.11 6.12
CA VAL A 221 0.21 17.13 6.40
C VAL A 221 1.58 16.71 5.87
N ILE A 222 2.34 17.69 5.41
CA ILE A 222 3.79 17.65 5.27
C ILE A 222 4.31 18.82 6.12
N PRO A 223 4.85 18.56 7.31
CA PRO A 223 5.36 19.61 8.18
C PRO A 223 6.61 20.32 7.63
N TRP A 224 7.23 19.79 6.57
CA TRP A 224 8.43 20.36 5.95
C TRP A 224 8.56 20.00 4.46
N SER A 225 8.77 21.01 3.59
CA SER A 225 9.07 20.86 2.15
C SER A 225 10.08 21.92 1.70
N SER A 226 11.07 21.55 0.88
CA SER A 226 12.04 22.49 0.28
C SER A 226 11.68 22.83 -1.16
N ASP A 227 10.98 23.95 -1.40
CA ASP A 227 10.80 24.49 -2.75
C ASP A 227 11.83 25.61 -3.08
N GLU A 228 12.61 26.12 -2.12
CA GLU A 228 13.61 27.19 -2.33
C GLU A 228 15.06 26.81 -1.97
N LEU A 229 16.04 27.42 -2.67
CA LEU A 229 17.48 27.13 -2.53
C LEU A 229 18.09 27.61 -1.20
N SER A 230 17.51 28.62 -0.55
CA SER A 230 17.97 29.20 0.73
C SER A 230 17.64 28.33 1.95
N ALA A 231 16.64 27.45 1.86
CA ALA A 231 16.22 26.54 2.93
C ALA A 231 17.05 25.23 2.99
N LYS A 232 18.13 25.12 2.20
CA LYS A 232 18.90 23.88 2.03
C LYS A 232 20.05 23.67 3.02
N THR A 233 20.32 24.61 3.93
CA THR A 233 21.56 24.58 4.74
C THR A 233 21.40 24.71 6.25
N ASN A 234 20.20 24.97 6.78
CA ASN A 234 20.03 25.30 8.20
C ASN A 234 19.13 24.27 8.92
N PRO A 235 19.53 23.76 10.11
CA PRO A 235 18.73 22.78 10.83
C PRO A 235 17.50 23.40 11.51
N ASN A 236 16.50 22.56 11.84
CA ASN A 236 15.27 22.96 12.54
C ASN A 236 14.82 21.84 13.50
N VAL A 237 14.19 22.23 14.60
CA VAL A 237 13.50 21.33 15.53
C VAL A 237 12.01 21.64 15.58
N CYS A 238 11.19 20.63 15.32
CA CYS A 238 9.73 20.69 15.47
C CYS A 238 9.28 19.84 16.64
N LEU A 239 8.54 20.45 17.56
CA LEU A 239 7.95 19.77 18.72
C LEU A 239 6.49 19.47 18.44
N GLU A 240 6.11 18.21 18.29
CA GLU A 240 4.72 17.79 18.24
C GLU A 240 4.28 17.34 19.63
N ILE A 241 3.24 17.98 20.16
CA ILE A 241 2.72 17.72 21.49
C ILE A 241 1.28 17.21 21.35
N PRO A 242 1.05 15.88 21.35
CA PRO A 242 -0.29 15.31 21.21
C PRO A 242 -0.94 15.07 22.57
N SER A 243 -2.26 15.29 22.68
CA SER A 243 -3.05 14.83 23.82
C SER A 243 -3.60 13.42 23.55
N LEU A 244 -3.16 12.44 24.34
CA LEU A 244 -3.61 11.03 24.25
C LEU A 244 -4.74 10.76 25.28
N ALA A 245 -5.77 10.01 24.87
CA ALA A 245 -6.84 9.61 25.77
C ALA A 245 -6.49 8.35 26.58
N PHE A 246 -6.30 8.46 27.90
CA PHE A 246 -6.24 7.28 28.79
C PHE A 246 -7.62 6.61 28.91
N HIS A 247 -7.66 5.28 28.71
CA HIS A 247 -8.82 4.44 29.03
C HIS A 247 -8.55 3.79 30.40
N LEU A 248 -9.20 4.31 31.44
CA LEU A 248 -9.23 3.72 32.79
C LEU A 248 -10.48 2.86 32.91
N ASP A 249 -10.38 1.58 32.56
CA ASP A 249 -11.40 0.58 32.90
C ASP A 249 -10.95 -0.19 34.15
N LEU A 250 -11.16 0.44 35.31
CA LEU A 250 -11.10 -0.19 36.62
C LEU A 250 -12.36 0.21 37.39
N GLN A 251 -13.44 -0.54 37.19
CA GLN A 251 -14.46 -0.87 38.20
C GLN A 251 -15.62 -1.63 37.54
N ASN A 252 -15.65 -2.95 37.71
CA ASN A 252 -16.87 -3.73 37.97
C ASN A 252 -16.51 -5.20 38.21
N MET A 253 -15.95 -5.49 39.38
CA MET A 253 -16.00 -6.84 39.96
C MET A 253 -17.10 -6.84 41.02
N ALA A 254 -18.29 -7.33 40.64
CA ALA A 254 -19.22 -7.93 41.58
C ALA A 254 -20.04 -9.02 40.90
N SER A 255 -19.88 -10.24 41.42
CA SER A 255 -20.82 -11.37 41.36
C SER A 255 -21.29 -11.87 40.00
N THR A 256 -20.76 -13.00 39.54
CA THR A 256 -21.37 -14.32 39.76
C THR A 256 -20.57 -15.41 39.04
N SER A 257 -20.40 -16.52 39.73
CA SER A 257 -19.70 -17.71 39.31
C SER A 257 -20.45 -18.45 38.20
N THR A 258 -19.78 -18.72 37.07
CA THR A 258 -19.79 -20.01 36.37
C THR A 258 -18.74 -19.96 35.28
N ALA A 259 -17.77 -20.88 35.33
CA ALA A 259 -16.69 -20.98 34.35
C ALA A 259 -17.24 -21.28 32.94
N PRO A 260 -16.87 -20.50 31.91
CA PRO A 260 -17.05 -20.94 30.54
C PRO A 260 -15.82 -21.75 30.13
N THR A 261 -16.07 -23.01 29.78
CA THR A 261 -15.17 -23.87 29.04
C THR A 261 -14.55 -23.11 27.87
N ILE A 262 -13.22 -23.02 27.82
CA ILE A 262 -12.49 -22.48 26.67
C ILE A 262 -12.70 -23.45 25.51
N THR A 263 -13.72 -23.21 24.69
CA THR A 263 -13.71 -23.68 23.31
C THR A 263 -12.62 -22.92 22.58
N VAL A 264 -11.59 -23.65 22.15
CA VAL A 264 -10.62 -23.22 21.13
C VAL A 264 -11.38 -22.45 20.06
N PRO A 265 -10.97 -21.22 19.68
CA PRO A 265 -11.64 -20.52 18.60
C PRO A 265 -11.54 -21.42 17.37
N SER A 266 -12.68 -21.98 16.96
CA SER A 266 -12.80 -22.55 15.62
C SER A 266 -12.26 -21.49 14.71
N THR A 267 -11.26 -21.82 13.89
CA THR A 267 -10.72 -20.95 12.86
C THR A 267 -11.90 -20.29 12.16
N SER A 268 -12.23 -19.07 12.57
CA SER A 268 -13.17 -18.28 11.82
C SER A 268 -12.45 -18.15 10.50
N SER A 269 -13.01 -18.79 9.47
CA SER A 269 -12.74 -18.45 8.10
C SER A 269 -13.12 -16.98 7.96
N ALA A 270 -12.25 -16.09 8.43
CA ALA A 270 -12.12 -14.77 7.86
C ALA A 270 -11.62 -15.05 6.45
N THR A 271 -12.55 -15.50 5.60
CA THR A 271 -12.44 -15.44 4.16
C THR A 271 -11.91 -14.05 3.93
N ARG A 272 -10.65 -13.93 3.52
CA ARG A 272 -10.13 -12.67 2.97
C ARG A 272 -11.17 -12.30 1.92
N SER A 273 -12.07 -11.39 2.24
CA SER A 273 -13.11 -10.99 1.30
C SER A 273 -12.35 -10.27 0.20
N SER A 274 -12.06 -10.99 -0.90
CA SER A 274 -11.50 -10.37 -2.08
C SER A 274 -12.46 -9.25 -2.45
N ARG A 275 -11.97 -8.00 -2.55
CA ARG A 275 -12.79 -6.91 -3.08
C ARG A 275 -13.47 -7.42 -4.35
N ILE A 276 -14.80 -7.31 -4.42
CA ILE A 276 -15.59 -7.92 -5.49
C ILE A 276 -15.34 -7.15 -6.80
N ALA A 277 -14.26 -7.50 -7.49
CA ALA A 277 -13.94 -6.94 -8.80
C ALA A 277 -15.04 -7.32 -9.81
N PRO A 278 -15.27 -6.52 -10.87
CA PRO A 278 -16.31 -6.77 -11.87
C PRO A 278 -16.28 -8.19 -12.45
N HIS A 279 -15.10 -8.79 -12.61
CA HIS A 279 -14.91 -10.12 -13.21
C HIS A 279 -14.47 -11.23 -12.23
N SER A 280 -14.54 -10.98 -10.91
CA SER A 280 -14.13 -11.95 -9.87
C SER A 280 -14.94 -13.26 -9.86
N HIS A 281 -16.15 -13.22 -10.43
CA HIS A 281 -17.06 -14.36 -10.57
C HIS A 281 -16.68 -15.31 -11.71
N ILE A 282 -15.82 -14.88 -12.64
CA ILE A 282 -15.37 -15.69 -13.77
C ILE A 282 -14.30 -16.68 -13.31
N LYS A 283 -14.53 -17.96 -13.55
CA LYS A 283 -13.64 -19.07 -13.13
C LYS A 283 -13.02 -19.84 -14.28
N GLY A 284 -13.50 -19.65 -15.50
CA GLY A 284 -13.07 -20.35 -16.71
C GLY A 284 -14.03 -20.07 -17.85
N LEU A 285 -13.86 -20.72 -19.00
CA LEU A 285 -14.74 -20.55 -20.17
C LEU A 285 -16.06 -21.33 -20.04
N GLY A 286 -16.11 -22.34 -19.18
CA GLY A 286 -17.33 -23.13 -18.95
C GLY A 286 -17.73 -23.97 -20.17
N LEU A 287 -16.73 -24.62 -20.78
CA LEU A 287 -16.90 -25.51 -21.91
C LEU A 287 -17.06 -26.96 -21.44
N SER A 288 -17.75 -27.78 -22.22
CA SER A 288 -17.76 -29.23 -22.06
C SER A 288 -16.42 -29.85 -22.51
N PRO A 289 -16.14 -31.13 -22.19
CA PRO A 289 -14.95 -31.82 -22.68
C PRO A 289 -14.84 -31.86 -24.22
N GLU A 290 -15.97 -31.79 -24.93
CA GLU A 290 -16.05 -31.75 -26.39
C GLU A 290 -15.81 -30.34 -26.96
N GLY A 291 -15.71 -29.32 -26.10
CA GLY A 291 -15.45 -27.93 -26.49
C GLY A 291 -16.69 -27.06 -26.66
N ASN A 292 -17.90 -27.58 -26.40
CA ASN A 292 -19.15 -26.83 -26.54
C ASN A 292 -19.42 -25.96 -25.32
N ALA A 293 -19.92 -24.73 -25.51
CA ALA A 293 -20.20 -23.83 -24.40
C ALA A 293 -21.51 -24.21 -23.68
N LEU A 294 -21.43 -24.40 -22.36
CA LEU A 294 -22.63 -24.60 -21.54
C LEU A 294 -23.34 -23.27 -21.29
N PRO A 295 -24.69 -23.17 -21.37
CA PRO A 295 -25.42 -21.89 -21.33
C PRO A 295 -25.10 -20.99 -20.12
N ALA A 296 -24.94 -21.59 -18.93
CA ALA A 296 -24.50 -20.91 -17.72
C ALA A 296 -23.49 -21.80 -16.96
N SER A 297 -22.20 -21.47 -17.03
CA SER A 297 -21.13 -22.26 -16.41
C SER A 297 -19.88 -21.42 -16.16
N ALA A 298 -19.11 -21.78 -15.13
CA ALA A 298 -17.86 -21.11 -14.74
C ALA A 298 -17.95 -19.58 -14.58
N GLY A 299 -19.14 -19.07 -14.23
CA GLY A 299 -19.43 -17.64 -14.09
C GLY A 299 -19.85 -16.93 -15.37
N PHE A 300 -19.82 -17.59 -16.54
CA PHE A 300 -20.38 -17.06 -17.77
C PHE A 300 -21.85 -17.42 -17.94
N ILE A 301 -22.56 -16.52 -18.62
CA ILE A 301 -23.93 -16.70 -19.10
C ILE A 301 -23.94 -16.28 -20.56
N GLY A 302 -24.41 -17.14 -21.48
CA GLY A 302 -24.46 -16.84 -22.91
C GLY A 302 -23.08 -16.71 -23.56
N GLN A 303 -22.93 -15.85 -24.59
CA GLN A 303 -21.70 -15.71 -25.39
C GLN A 303 -21.11 -17.05 -25.87
N GLU A 304 -21.96 -18.02 -26.21
CA GLU A 304 -21.57 -19.41 -26.48
C GLU A 304 -20.53 -19.50 -27.59
N MET A 305 -20.83 -18.94 -28.76
CA MET A 305 -19.91 -18.91 -29.92
C MET A 305 -18.55 -18.27 -29.58
N ALA A 306 -18.57 -17.18 -28.81
CA ALA A 306 -17.33 -16.49 -28.42
C ALA A 306 -16.51 -17.34 -27.44
N ARG A 307 -17.16 -18.04 -26.51
CA ARG A 307 -16.50 -18.94 -25.55
C ARG A 307 -15.93 -20.17 -26.22
N GLU A 308 -16.66 -20.78 -27.16
CA GLU A 308 -16.18 -21.91 -27.96
C GLU A 308 -14.95 -21.51 -28.79
N ALA A 309 -15.02 -20.37 -29.48
CA ALA A 309 -13.88 -19.85 -30.23
C ALA A 309 -12.67 -19.58 -29.32
N CYS A 310 -12.89 -19.02 -28.13
CA CYS A 310 -11.84 -18.83 -27.14
C CYS A 310 -11.26 -20.17 -26.64
N GLY A 311 -12.09 -21.22 -26.52
CA GLY A 311 -11.64 -22.58 -26.19
C GLY A 311 -10.69 -23.16 -27.23
N VAL A 312 -11.02 -22.98 -28.51
CA VAL A 312 -10.13 -23.36 -29.62
C VAL A 312 -8.81 -22.59 -29.53
N VAL A 313 -8.84 -21.29 -29.22
CA VAL A 313 -7.61 -20.50 -29.02
C VAL A 313 -6.78 -21.01 -27.85
N VAL A 314 -7.41 -21.36 -26.72
CA VAL A 314 -6.71 -21.96 -25.57
C VAL A 314 -5.98 -23.24 -26.00
N GLU A 315 -6.61 -24.09 -26.80
CA GLU A 315 -5.98 -25.31 -27.30
C GLU A 315 -4.87 -25.03 -28.32
N LEU A 316 -5.02 -24.02 -29.18
CA LEU A 316 -3.94 -23.55 -30.07
C LEU A 316 -2.74 -23.02 -29.29
N VAL A 317 -2.97 -22.37 -28.16
CA VAL A 317 -1.89 -21.89 -27.26
C VAL A 317 -1.22 -23.07 -26.56
N LYS A 318 -2.00 -23.99 -25.96
CA LYS A 318 -1.46 -25.20 -25.30
C LYS A 318 -0.67 -26.09 -26.26
N SER A 319 -1.12 -26.20 -27.51
CA SER A 319 -0.44 -26.94 -28.58
C SER A 319 0.75 -26.20 -29.22
N ARG A 320 1.07 -24.98 -28.76
CA ARG A 320 2.15 -24.11 -29.29
C ARG A 320 2.00 -23.72 -30.77
N LYS A 321 0.79 -23.80 -31.33
CA LYS A 321 0.47 -23.46 -32.73
C LYS A 321 -0.04 -22.02 -32.90
N PHE A 322 -0.08 -21.24 -31.82
CA PHE A 322 -0.57 -19.85 -31.82
C PHE A 322 0.55 -18.79 -31.89
N SER A 323 1.78 -19.17 -32.28
CA SER A 323 2.92 -18.25 -32.37
C SER A 323 2.74 -17.19 -33.46
N GLY A 324 3.13 -15.94 -33.20
CA GLY A 324 3.08 -14.85 -34.16
C GLY A 324 1.68 -14.35 -34.52
N ARG A 325 0.65 -14.77 -33.77
CA ARG A 325 -0.75 -14.39 -33.96
C ARG A 325 -1.29 -13.66 -32.75
N ALA A 326 -2.36 -12.90 -32.95
CA ALA A 326 -3.12 -12.27 -31.88
C ALA A 326 -4.59 -12.70 -31.93
N LEU A 327 -5.27 -12.71 -30.79
CA LEU A 327 -6.71 -12.85 -30.71
C LEU A 327 -7.33 -11.46 -30.62
N LEU A 328 -8.23 -11.10 -31.54
CA LEU A 328 -8.98 -9.84 -31.49
C LEU A 328 -10.42 -10.09 -31.04
N LEU A 329 -10.78 -9.58 -29.87
CA LEU A 329 -12.15 -9.57 -29.36
C LEU A 329 -12.85 -8.28 -29.83
N ALA A 330 -13.86 -8.43 -30.69
CA ALA A 330 -14.59 -7.32 -31.27
C ALA A 330 -16.07 -7.32 -30.85
N GLY A 331 -16.57 -6.19 -30.36
CA GLY A 331 -18.01 -6.04 -30.10
C GLY A 331 -18.34 -4.86 -29.20
N ALA A 332 -19.63 -4.62 -28.99
CA ALA A 332 -20.12 -3.47 -28.25
C ALA A 332 -19.54 -3.38 -26.81
N PRO A 333 -19.52 -2.19 -26.18
CA PRO A 333 -19.18 -2.07 -24.77
C PRO A 333 -20.09 -2.96 -23.91
N GLY A 334 -19.53 -3.60 -22.87
CA GLY A 334 -20.32 -4.41 -21.93
C GLY A 334 -20.68 -5.83 -22.39
N THR A 335 -20.18 -6.30 -23.54
CA THR A 335 -20.43 -7.68 -24.05
C THR A 335 -19.56 -8.76 -23.41
N GLY A 336 -18.62 -8.41 -22.54
CA GLY A 336 -17.79 -9.39 -21.81
C GLY A 336 -16.42 -9.70 -22.44
N LYS A 337 -15.88 -8.85 -23.32
CA LYS A 337 -14.53 -9.03 -23.90
C LYS A 337 -13.44 -9.23 -22.82
N THR A 338 -13.39 -8.35 -21.82
CA THR A 338 -12.45 -8.45 -20.68
C THR A 338 -12.69 -9.72 -19.87
N ALA A 339 -13.94 -10.16 -19.74
CA ALA A 339 -14.28 -11.41 -19.07
C ALA A 339 -13.73 -12.63 -19.83
N LEU A 340 -13.88 -12.67 -21.16
CA LEU A 340 -13.33 -13.72 -22.01
C LEU A 340 -11.80 -13.79 -21.93
N ALA A 341 -11.12 -12.65 -21.96
CA ALA A 341 -9.66 -12.61 -21.81
C ALA A 341 -9.20 -13.16 -20.45
N LEU A 342 -9.88 -12.79 -19.36
CA LEU A 342 -9.60 -13.33 -18.04
C LEU A 342 -9.86 -14.85 -17.97
N ALA A 343 -10.94 -15.31 -18.61
CA ALA A 343 -11.29 -16.71 -18.68
C ALA A 343 -10.23 -17.54 -19.40
N ILE A 344 -9.73 -17.05 -20.55
CA ILE A 344 -8.62 -17.66 -21.28
C ILE A 344 -7.40 -17.81 -20.37
N SER A 345 -7.06 -16.77 -19.60
CA SER A 345 -5.95 -16.85 -18.65
C SER A 345 -6.16 -17.93 -17.58
N GLN A 346 -7.37 -18.06 -17.02
CA GLN A 346 -7.66 -19.11 -16.04
C GLN A 346 -7.54 -20.51 -16.66
N GLU A 347 -7.98 -20.70 -17.90
CA GLU A 347 -7.91 -21.97 -18.62
C GLU A 347 -6.47 -22.38 -19.03
N LEU A 348 -5.59 -21.39 -19.24
CA LEU A 348 -4.17 -21.63 -19.46
C LEU A 348 -3.45 -22.03 -18.16
N GLY A 349 -3.93 -21.53 -17.02
CA GLY A 349 -3.57 -22.01 -15.69
C GLY A 349 -3.42 -20.89 -14.66
N THR A 350 -3.62 -21.22 -13.39
CA THR A 350 -3.59 -20.26 -12.27
C THR A 350 -2.23 -19.62 -12.01
N LYS A 351 -1.15 -20.20 -12.55
CA LYS A 351 0.23 -19.69 -12.46
C LYS A 351 0.71 -19.01 -13.74
N VAL A 352 -0.16 -18.85 -14.73
CA VAL A 352 0.14 -18.16 -15.98
C VAL A 352 0.05 -16.65 -15.74
N PRO A 353 1.10 -15.86 -16.02
CA PRO A 353 1.03 -14.41 -15.85
C PRO A 353 -0.05 -13.80 -16.75
N PHE A 354 -0.91 -12.95 -16.17
CA PHE A 354 -1.92 -12.18 -16.90
C PHE A 354 -1.64 -10.69 -16.73
N CYS A 355 -1.35 -10.01 -17.84
CA CYS A 355 -1.01 -8.59 -17.87
C CYS A 355 -2.09 -7.81 -18.64
N PRO A 356 -3.13 -7.31 -17.96
CA PRO A 356 -4.09 -6.40 -18.56
C PRO A 356 -3.51 -4.99 -18.65
N MET A 357 -3.76 -4.31 -19.77
CA MET A 357 -3.49 -2.89 -19.98
C MET A 357 -4.60 -2.27 -20.84
N VAL A 358 -4.87 -0.98 -20.67
CA VAL A 358 -5.67 -0.21 -21.62
C VAL A 358 -4.75 0.44 -22.65
N GLY A 359 -5.17 0.52 -23.92
CA GLY A 359 -4.37 1.07 -25.02
C GLY A 359 -3.88 2.50 -24.75
N SER A 360 -4.60 3.30 -23.97
CA SER A 360 -4.16 4.65 -23.58
C SER A 360 -3.01 4.68 -22.56
N GLU A 361 -2.73 3.58 -21.86
CA GLU A 361 -1.67 3.53 -20.83
C GLU A 361 -0.25 3.61 -21.42
N VAL A 362 -0.09 3.40 -22.73
CA VAL A 362 1.21 3.54 -23.40
C VAL A 362 1.70 5.00 -23.41
N TYR A 363 0.80 5.97 -23.29
CA TYR A 363 1.14 7.38 -23.31
C TYR A 363 1.62 7.81 -21.92
N SER A 364 2.93 7.96 -21.78
CA SER A 364 3.60 8.41 -20.56
C SER A 364 4.49 9.62 -20.85
N ALA A 365 4.59 10.52 -19.88
CA ALA A 365 5.55 11.64 -19.93
C ALA A 365 6.96 11.22 -19.52
N GLU A 366 7.11 10.11 -18.80
CA GLU A 366 8.38 9.66 -18.22
C GLU A 366 9.13 8.66 -19.11
N VAL A 367 8.40 7.84 -19.87
CA VAL A 367 8.96 6.74 -20.67
C VAL A 367 8.31 6.67 -22.05
N LYS A 368 9.06 6.25 -23.06
CA LYS A 368 8.53 6.03 -24.40
C LYS A 368 7.39 5.00 -24.40
N LYS A 369 6.41 5.20 -25.29
CA LYS A 369 5.28 4.27 -25.48
C LYS A 369 5.69 2.85 -25.87
N THR A 370 6.76 2.70 -26.65
CA THR A 370 7.33 1.39 -27.00
C THR A 370 7.91 0.70 -25.78
N GLU A 371 8.49 1.45 -24.84
CA GLU A 371 9.03 0.89 -23.60
C GLU A 371 7.92 0.41 -22.67
N VAL A 372 6.81 1.14 -22.57
CA VAL A 372 5.62 0.68 -21.81
C VAL A 372 5.08 -0.63 -22.38
N LEU A 373 4.98 -0.74 -23.71
CA LEU A 373 4.56 -1.99 -24.36
C LEU A 373 5.56 -3.12 -24.09
N ALA A 374 6.86 -2.86 -24.20
CA ALA A 374 7.89 -3.86 -23.92
C ALA A 374 7.83 -4.35 -22.47
N GLU A 375 7.64 -3.44 -21.50
CA GLU A 375 7.47 -3.76 -20.08
C GLU A 375 6.29 -4.72 -19.86
N VAL A 376 5.14 -4.46 -20.48
CA VAL A 376 3.94 -5.32 -20.38
C VAL A 376 4.22 -6.71 -20.95
N PHE A 377 4.88 -6.80 -22.11
CA PHE A 377 5.27 -8.08 -22.70
C PHE A 377 6.25 -8.84 -21.82
N ARG A 378 7.25 -8.17 -21.24
CA ARG A 378 8.23 -8.78 -20.34
C ARG A 378 7.60 -9.30 -19.05
N ARG A 379 6.63 -8.57 -18.50
CA ARG A 379 5.86 -9.02 -17.32
C ARG A 379 4.95 -10.21 -17.61
N ALA A 380 4.52 -10.38 -18.86
CA ALA A 380 3.73 -11.52 -19.28
C ALA A 380 4.57 -12.79 -19.56
N ILE A 381 5.89 -12.70 -19.63
CA ILE A 381 6.75 -13.88 -19.84
C ILE A 381 7.23 -14.38 -18.47
N GLY A 382 6.67 -15.50 -18.03
CA GLY A 382 7.05 -16.17 -16.80
C GLY A 382 8.23 -17.11 -16.98
N LEU A 383 9.03 -17.24 -15.94
CA LEU A 383 10.13 -18.18 -15.81
C LEU A 383 9.91 -18.98 -14.52
N ARG A 384 9.75 -20.29 -14.67
CA ARG A 384 9.64 -21.23 -13.56
C ARG A 384 10.99 -21.86 -13.30
N ILE A 385 11.67 -21.40 -12.27
CA ILE A 385 12.97 -21.90 -11.85
C ILE A 385 12.76 -23.03 -10.84
N LYS A 386 13.33 -24.21 -11.13
CA LYS A 386 13.28 -25.37 -10.24
C LYS A 386 14.67 -25.55 -9.63
N GLU A 387 14.81 -25.18 -8.37
CA GLU A 387 16.06 -25.31 -7.64
C GLU A 387 15.92 -26.38 -6.56
N THR A 388 16.89 -27.29 -6.45
CA THR A 388 16.93 -28.24 -5.34
C THR A 388 17.91 -27.73 -4.31
N LYS A 389 17.40 -27.37 -3.13
CA LYS A 389 18.22 -26.91 -2.01
C LYS A 389 18.38 -28.02 -0.97
N GLU A 390 19.61 -28.20 -0.49
CA GLU A 390 19.89 -29.04 0.67
C GLU A 390 19.68 -28.20 1.93
N VAL A 391 18.80 -28.67 2.81
CA VAL A 391 18.34 -27.90 3.96
C VAL A 391 18.39 -28.74 5.21
N TYR A 392 18.78 -28.09 6.30
CA TYR A 392 18.68 -28.62 7.65
C TYR A 392 17.56 -27.89 8.36
N GLU A 393 16.57 -28.62 8.84
CA GLU A 393 15.41 -28.06 9.54
C GLU A 393 15.19 -28.83 10.83
N GLY A 394 15.04 -28.13 11.95
CA GLY A 394 14.83 -28.76 13.25
C GLY A 394 14.76 -27.75 14.38
N GLU A 395 14.26 -28.21 15.52
CA GLU A 395 14.41 -27.53 16.80
C GLU A 395 15.87 -27.55 17.22
N LEU A 396 16.41 -26.38 17.58
CA LEU A 396 17.76 -26.23 18.08
C LEU A 396 17.84 -26.75 19.52
N THR A 397 18.55 -27.86 19.73
CA THR A 397 18.73 -28.48 21.06
C THR A 397 20.05 -28.08 21.72
N GLU A 398 21.03 -27.68 20.92
CA GLU A 398 22.38 -27.35 21.38
C GLU A 398 22.96 -26.27 20.47
N LEU A 399 23.67 -25.31 21.06
CA LEU A 399 24.40 -24.25 20.36
C LEU A 399 25.68 -23.96 21.14
N THR A 400 26.80 -24.52 20.68
CA THR A 400 28.08 -24.43 21.38
C THR A 400 29.18 -23.95 20.43
N PRO A 401 29.64 -22.69 20.56
CA PRO A 401 30.79 -22.22 19.80
C PRO A 401 32.08 -22.83 20.34
N THR A 402 32.99 -23.24 19.45
CA THR A 402 34.32 -23.71 19.83
C THR A 402 35.36 -22.63 19.54
N GLU A 403 36.05 -22.20 20.58
CA GLU A 403 37.07 -21.15 20.51
C GLU A 403 38.45 -21.75 20.20
N SER A 404 39.22 -21.08 19.35
CA SER A 404 40.64 -21.35 19.08
C SER A 404 41.49 -20.12 19.36
N GLU A 405 42.77 -20.33 19.68
CA GLU A 405 43.73 -19.24 19.81
C GLU A 405 44.04 -18.62 18.44
N ASN A 406 43.99 -17.29 18.36
CA ASN A 406 44.16 -16.57 17.10
C ASN A 406 45.65 -16.54 16.69
N PRO A 407 46.05 -17.13 15.54
CA PRO A 407 47.46 -17.20 15.15
C PRO A 407 48.08 -15.83 14.79
N LEU A 408 47.26 -14.84 14.45
CA LEU A 408 47.69 -13.54 13.89
C LEU A 408 47.84 -12.42 14.92
N SER A 409 47.12 -12.49 16.04
CA SER A 409 47.30 -11.57 17.15
C SER A 409 47.17 -12.37 18.44
N GLY A 410 48.24 -12.50 19.21
CA GLY A 410 48.27 -13.21 20.50
C GLY A 410 47.36 -12.63 21.60
N TYR A 411 46.38 -11.80 21.23
CA TYR A 411 45.29 -11.31 22.06
C TYR A 411 43.97 -11.59 21.34
N GLY A 412 43.12 -12.40 21.97
CA GLY A 412 41.77 -12.70 21.50
C GLY A 412 41.57 -14.16 21.10
N LYS A 413 40.46 -14.74 21.57
CA LYS A 413 39.97 -16.04 21.12
C LYS A 413 39.09 -15.83 19.88
N THR A 414 39.33 -16.60 18.83
CA THR A 414 38.48 -16.59 17.63
C THR A 414 37.60 -17.84 17.62
N ILE A 415 36.36 -17.71 17.14
CA ILE A 415 35.49 -18.87 16.98
C ILE A 415 35.97 -19.66 15.77
N SER A 416 36.34 -20.92 15.99
CA SER A 416 36.83 -21.82 14.94
C SER A 416 35.68 -22.50 14.18
N ASN A 417 34.61 -22.84 14.89
CA ASN A 417 33.40 -23.44 14.36
C ASN A 417 32.31 -23.44 15.43
N VAL A 418 31.08 -23.76 15.06
CA VAL A 418 29.96 -23.89 16.00
C VAL A 418 29.31 -25.26 15.87
N VAL A 419 29.11 -25.92 17.00
CA VAL A 419 28.38 -27.18 17.07
C VAL A 419 26.93 -26.87 17.39
N ILE A 420 26.02 -27.34 16.54
CA ILE A 420 24.58 -27.24 16.80
C ILE A 420 23.93 -28.62 16.81
N GLY A 421 22.96 -28.80 17.68
CA GLY A 421 22.07 -29.96 17.70
C GLY A 421 20.72 -29.59 17.10
N LEU A 422 20.25 -30.35 16.11
CA LEU A 422 18.92 -30.16 15.52
C LEU A 422 18.07 -31.40 15.74
N LYS A 423 16.81 -31.18 16.13
CA LYS A 423 15.83 -32.23 16.43
C LYS A 423 14.58 -32.09 15.57
N THR A 424 14.13 -33.21 15.01
CA THR A 424 12.81 -33.34 14.37
C THR A 424 12.03 -34.48 15.00
N VAL A 425 10.80 -34.71 14.54
CA VAL A 425 9.99 -35.86 14.99
C VAL A 425 10.66 -37.21 14.65
N LYS A 426 11.44 -37.29 13.56
CA LYS A 426 12.06 -38.56 13.15
C LYS A 426 13.42 -38.82 13.80
N GLY A 427 14.12 -37.78 14.27
CA GLY A 427 15.44 -37.97 14.87
C GLY A 427 16.18 -36.68 15.15
N THR A 428 17.38 -36.84 15.71
CA THR A 428 18.28 -35.74 16.08
C THR A 428 19.57 -35.85 15.28
N LYS A 429 20.19 -34.71 14.96
CA LYS A 429 21.48 -34.66 14.28
C LYS A 429 22.31 -33.50 14.81
N GLN A 430 23.57 -33.77 15.16
CA GLN A 430 24.55 -32.74 15.47
C GLN A 430 25.29 -32.32 14.19
N LEU A 431 25.52 -31.03 14.04
CA LEU A 431 26.18 -30.42 12.90
C LEU A 431 27.32 -29.53 13.39
N ARG A 432 28.42 -29.53 12.66
CA ARG A 432 29.54 -28.60 12.84
C ARG A 432 29.50 -27.59 11.72
N LEU A 433 29.30 -26.33 12.07
CA LEU A 433 29.05 -25.21 11.16
C LEU A 433 30.22 -24.23 11.16
N ASP A 434 30.36 -23.52 10.03
CA ASP A 434 31.34 -22.45 9.86
C ASP A 434 31.06 -21.26 10.81
N PRO A 435 32.09 -20.54 11.29
CA PRO A 435 31.92 -19.35 12.13
C PRO A 435 30.97 -18.30 11.55
N GLY A 436 30.91 -18.11 10.21
CA GLY A 436 29.99 -17.13 9.60
C GLY A 436 28.51 -17.45 9.82
N ILE A 437 28.18 -18.73 10.04
CA ILE A 437 26.80 -19.14 10.35
C ILE A 437 26.43 -18.74 11.78
N TYR A 438 27.39 -18.71 12.70
CA TYR A 438 27.17 -18.25 14.07
C TYR A 438 26.82 -16.77 14.14
N GLU A 439 27.48 -15.94 13.34
CA GLU A 439 27.12 -14.52 13.23
C GLU A 439 25.68 -14.33 12.74
N SER A 440 25.24 -15.19 11.80
CA SER A 440 23.85 -15.18 11.31
C SER A 440 22.86 -15.61 12.40
N ILE A 441 23.20 -16.63 13.19
CA ILE A 441 22.40 -17.09 14.35
C ILE A 441 22.27 -15.98 15.39
N LEU A 442 23.36 -15.28 15.72
CA LEU A 442 23.36 -14.14 16.65
C LEU A 442 22.51 -12.98 16.11
N LYS A 443 22.64 -12.67 14.82
CA LYS A 443 21.87 -11.59 14.16
C LYS A 443 20.37 -11.87 14.17
N GLU A 444 19.97 -13.12 13.96
CA GLU A 444 18.56 -13.53 14.02
C GLU A 444 18.06 -13.79 15.45
N LYS A 445 18.89 -13.61 16.48
CA LYS A 445 18.58 -13.85 17.90
C LYS A 445 18.04 -15.26 18.15
N ILE A 446 18.61 -16.23 17.45
CA ILE A 446 18.19 -17.64 17.56
C ILE A 446 18.73 -18.22 18.85
N VAL A 447 17.85 -18.89 19.60
CA VAL A 447 18.18 -19.51 20.89
C VAL A 447 17.77 -20.99 20.91
N VAL A 448 18.32 -21.75 21.87
CA VAL A 448 17.93 -23.15 22.09
C VAL A 448 16.44 -23.24 22.38
N GLY A 449 15.76 -24.16 21.71
CA GLY A 449 14.30 -24.31 21.70
C GLY A 449 13.61 -23.66 20.49
N ASP A 450 14.33 -22.92 19.65
CA ASP A 450 13.77 -22.38 18.40
C ASP A 450 13.83 -23.42 17.28
N VAL A 451 12.79 -23.46 16.44
CA VAL A 451 12.81 -24.18 15.17
C VAL A 451 13.48 -23.30 14.12
N VAL A 452 14.53 -23.83 13.50
CA VAL A 452 15.35 -23.12 12.53
C VAL A 452 15.43 -23.85 11.21
N TYR A 453 15.67 -23.07 10.17
CA TYR A 453 15.94 -23.54 8.82
C TYR A 453 17.32 -23.06 8.39
N ILE A 454 18.20 -23.96 7.99
CA ILE A 454 19.57 -23.69 7.57
C ILE A 454 19.79 -24.23 6.17
N GLU A 455 20.20 -23.37 5.25
CA GLU A 455 20.57 -23.76 3.90
C GLU A 455 22.04 -24.21 3.85
N ALA A 456 22.28 -25.44 3.37
CA ALA A 456 23.62 -26.06 3.42
C ALA A 456 24.67 -25.31 2.58
N ASN A 457 24.27 -24.73 1.45
CA ASN A 457 25.19 -24.12 0.49
C ASN A 457 25.50 -22.66 0.80
N THR A 458 24.51 -21.90 1.26
CA THR A 458 24.65 -20.45 1.52
C THR A 458 24.98 -20.16 2.97
N GLY A 459 24.79 -21.12 3.88
CA GLY A 459 24.89 -20.89 5.32
C GLY A 459 23.80 -19.96 5.87
N ALA A 460 22.79 -19.61 5.06
CA ALA A 460 21.70 -18.75 5.48
C ALA A 460 20.84 -19.48 6.51
N VAL A 461 20.68 -18.86 7.67
CA VAL A 461 19.85 -19.37 8.78
C VAL A 461 18.60 -18.51 8.87
N LYS A 462 17.46 -19.15 9.14
CA LYS A 462 16.19 -18.47 9.34
C LYS A 462 15.45 -19.04 10.56
N ARG A 463 15.05 -18.17 11.51
CA ARG A 463 14.19 -18.51 12.64
C ARG A 463 12.75 -18.72 12.15
N VAL A 464 12.20 -19.92 12.38
CA VAL A 464 10.81 -20.25 12.02
C VAL A 464 9.85 -19.91 13.15
N GLY A 465 10.26 -20.15 14.41
CA GLY A 465 9.47 -19.85 15.60
C GLY A 465 9.97 -20.63 16.81
N ARG A 466 9.31 -20.46 17.95
CA ARG A 466 9.59 -21.19 19.19
C ARG A 466 8.98 -22.59 19.13
N SER A 467 9.66 -23.64 19.57
CA SER A 467 9.08 -24.99 19.57
C SER A 467 7.92 -25.08 20.56
N ASP A 468 6.81 -25.72 20.16
CA ASP A 468 5.62 -25.98 21.01
C ASP A 468 5.98 -26.70 22.32
N ALA A 469 7.09 -27.44 22.35
CA ALA A 469 7.58 -28.10 23.57
C ALA A 469 7.95 -27.11 24.69
N TYR A 470 8.19 -25.85 24.35
CA TYR A 470 8.53 -24.77 25.28
C TYR A 470 7.35 -23.81 25.52
N ALA A 471 6.16 -24.10 24.98
CA ALA A 471 4.95 -23.35 25.26
C ALA A 471 4.51 -23.63 26.72
N SER A 472 5.09 -22.93 27.68
CA SER A 472 4.65 -22.98 29.08
C SER A 472 3.48 -22.01 29.30
N ALA A 473 2.56 -22.36 30.20
CA ALA A 473 1.43 -21.50 30.55
C ALA A 473 1.82 -20.19 31.28
N PHE A 474 3.11 -19.99 31.56
CA PHE A 474 3.64 -18.86 32.32
C PHE A 474 4.51 -17.90 31.47
N ASP A 475 4.67 -18.19 30.19
CA ASP A 475 5.43 -17.32 29.30
C ASP A 475 4.52 -16.20 28.76
N LEU A 476 4.78 -14.97 29.21
CA LEU A 476 4.07 -13.75 28.79
C LEU A 476 4.60 -13.21 27.44
N GLU A 477 5.62 -13.83 26.86
CA GLU A 477 6.19 -13.43 25.57
C GLU A 477 5.28 -13.84 24.39
N SER A 478 4.99 -12.89 23.50
CA SER A 478 4.15 -13.11 22.32
C SER A 478 4.94 -13.77 21.17
N ASP A 479 5.60 -14.89 21.42
CA ASP A 479 6.39 -15.60 20.42
C ASP A 479 5.51 -16.51 19.55
N THR A 480 5.91 -16.73 18.29
CA THR A 480 5.16 -17.63 17.40
C THR A 480 5.59 -19.06 17.67
N TYR A 481 4.72 -19.83 18.31
CA TYR A 481 4.95 -21.25 18.58
C TYR A 481 4.69 -22.11 17.34
N VAL A 482 5.63 -23.01 17.05
CA VAL A 482 5.61 -23.88 15.89
C VAL A 482 5.90 -25.33 16.30
N PRO A 483 5.22 -26.31 15.69
CA PRO A 483 5.45 -27.71 16.01
C PRO A 483 6.80 -28.18 15.49
N LEU A 484 7.34 -29.22 16.13
CA LEU A 484 8.52 -29.94 15.67
C LEU A 484 8.37 -30.34 14.18
N PRO A 485 9.37 -30.05 13.34
CA PRO A 485 9.31 -30.41 11.93
C PRO A 485 9.12 -31.92 11.73
N LYS A 486 8.24 -32.27 10.78
CA LYS A 486 8.04 -33.66 10.35
C LYS A 486 9.12 -34.04 9.34
N GLY A 487 9.64 -35.27 9.45
CA GLY A 487 10.65 -35.78 8.53
C GLY A 487 12.07 -35.75 9.12
N GLU A 488 13.06 -36.02 8.28
CA GLU A 488 14.47 -36.01 8.67
C GLU A 488 14.99 -34.58 8.85
N VAL A 489 15.99 -34.41 9.72
CA VAL A 489 16.67 -33.12 9.95
C VAL A 489 17.29 -32.60 8.65
N HIS A 490 17.96 -33.47 7.91
CA HIS A 490 18.54 -33.13 6.62
C HIS A 490 17.60 -33.59 5.51
N LYS A 491 17.21 -32.68 4.62
CA LYS A 491 16.34 -33.01 3.49
C LYS A 491 16.66 -32.19 2.26
N LYS A 492 16.39 -32.77 1.09
CA LYS A 492 16.42 -32.06 -0.19
C LYS A 492 15.05 -31.47 -0.45
N LYS A 493 14.97 -30.14 -0.50
CA LYS A 493 13.73 -29.40 -0.78
C LYS A 493 13.80 -28.84 -2.19
N GLN A 494 12.88 -29.27 -3.05
CA GLN A 494 12.68 -28.61 -4.33
C GLN A 494 11.90 -27.32 -4.10
N LEU A 495 12.53 -26.20 -4.44
CA LEU A 495 11.90 -24.90 -4.48
C LEU A 495 11.56 -24.57 -5.93
N VAL A 496 10.29 -24.27 -6.16
CA VAL A 496 9.82 -23.75 -7.43
C VAL A 496 9.56 -22.27 -7.25
N GLN A 497 10.33 -21.45 -7.94
CA GLN A 497 10.16 -20.00 -7.94
C GLN A 497 9.65 -19.56 -9.30
N ASP A 498 8.51 -18.88 -9.31
CA ASP A 498 7.96 -18.25 -10.51
C ASP A 498 8.39 -16.77 -10.50
N VAL A 499 9.12 -16.34 -11.54
CA VAL A 499 9.62 -14.96 -11.71
C VAL A 499 9.30 -14.51 -13.14
N THR A 500 8.97 -13.24 -13.38
CA THR A 500 8.78 -12.75 -14.77
C THR A 500 10.06 -12.15 -15.34
N LEU A 501 10.19 -12.09 -16.67
CA LEU A 501 11.30 -11.37 -17.29
C LEU A 501 11.29 -9.88 -16.91
N GLY A 502 10.10 -9.31 -16.71
CA GLY A 502 9.96 -7.94 -16.22
C GLY A 502 10.56 -7.73 -14.83
N ASP A 503 10.40 -8.71 -13.92
CA ASP A 503 11.00 -8.65 -12.59
C ASP A 503 12.54 -8.73 -12.66
N LEU A 504 13.07 -9.59 -13.54
CA LEU A 504 14.52 -9.70 -13.76
C LEU A 504 15.08 -8.42 -14.40
N ASP A 505 14.42 -7.88 -15.41
CA ASP A 505 14.82 -6.64 -16.06
C ASP A 505 14.84 -5.48 -15.03
N ALA A 506 13.81 -5.36 -14.19
CA ALA A 506 13.73 -4.34 -13.15
C ALA A 506 14.79 -4.53 -12.06
N ALA A 507 15.01 -5.76 -11.59
CA ALA A 507 16.00 -6.07 -10.56
C ALA A 507 17.45 -5.80 -11.02
N ASN A 508 17.75 -6.02 -12.30
CA ASN A 508 19.08 -5.73 -12.86
C ASN A 508 19.25 -4.26 -13.27
N ALA A 509 18.18 -3.61 -13.74
CA ALA A 509 18.21 -2.17 -14.03
C ALA A 509 18.36 -1.34 -12.75
N ARG A 510 17.86 -1.86 -11.63
CA ARG A 510 17.97 -1.26 -10.30
C ARG A 510 18.36 -2.33 -9.30
N PRO A 511 19.67 -2.55 -9.07
CA PRO A 511 20.13 -3.50 -8.07
C PRO A 511 19.52 -3.17 -6.71
N SER A 512 18.53 -3.97 -6.30
CA SER A 512 17.87 -3.79 -5.01
C SER A 512 18.72 -4.46 -3.93
N GLY A 513 19.62 -3.69 -3.33
CA GLY A 513 20.46 -4.19 -2.22
C GLY A 513 21.94 -3.79 -2.26
N GLY A 514 22.31 -2.69 -2.94
CA GLY A 514 23.61 -2.09 -2.67
C GLY A 514 23.69 -1.63 -1.20
N GLN A 515 24.83 -1.88 -0.54
CA GLN A 515 25.13 -1.27 0.76
C GLN A 515 25.52 0.21 0.62
N ASP A 516 25.66 0.70 -0.61
CA ASP A 516 26.04 2.08 -0.89
C ASP A 516 24.88 3.05 -0.66
N VAL A 517 25.19 4.16 0.02
CA VAL A 517 24.30 5.28 0.36
C VAL A 517 23.45 5.73 -0.83
N LEU A 518 24.02 5.74 -2.04
CA LEU A 518 23.34 6.14 -3.27
C LEU A 518 22.21 5.18 -3.68
N SER A 519 22.38 3.88 -3.45
CA SER A 519 21.38 2.85 -3.77
C SER A 519 20.23 2.81 -2.76
N VAL A 520 20.50 3.20 -1.50
CA VAL A 520 19.50 3.38 -0.45
C VAL A 520 18.69 4.66 -0.69
N MET A 521 19.34 5.76 -1.08
CA MET A 521 18.66 7.02 -1.45
C MET A 521 17.78 6.85 -2.70
N GLY A 522 18.23 6.08 -3.70
CA GLY A 522 17.45 5.78 -4.90
C GLY A 522 16.17 4.96 -4.64
N GLN A 523 16.09 4.22 -3.53
CA GLN A 523 14.90 3.49 -3.10
C GLN A 523 13.92 4.34 -2.27
N LEU A 524 14.42 5.40 -1.62
CA LEU A 524 13.64 6.31 -0.77
C LEU A 524 12.97 7.44 -1.58
N VAL A 525 13.56 7.85 -2.70
CA VAL A 525 12.91 8.79 -3.65
C VAL A 525 11.88 8.02 -4.46
N LYS A 526 10.64 8.54 -4.52
CA LYS A 526 9.54 7.95 -5.32
C LYS A 526 10.05 7.72 -6.74
N SER A 527 10.24 6.46 -7.10
CA SER A 527 11.05 6.13 -8.24
C SER A 527 10.28 6.40 -9.55
N ASN A 528 10.75 7.36 -10.35
CA ASN A 528 10.23 7.59 -11.70
C ASN A 528 10.41 6.32 -12.54
N ARG A 529 9.55 6.04 -13.53
CA ARG A 529 9.79 4.93 -14.46
C ARG A 529 11.08 5.22 -15.25
N THR A 530 11.99 4.24 -15.32
CA THR A 530 13.24 4.36 -16.07
C THR A 530 13.23 3.40 -17.24
N GLU A 531 13.62 3.88 -18.41
CA GLU A 531 13.75 3.04 -19.61
C GLU A 531 14.82 1.97 -19.39
N ILE A 532 14.51 0.72 -19.75
CA ILE A 532 15.44 -0.39 -19.68
C ILE A 532 16.18 -0.49 -21.01
N THR A 533 17.51 -0.46 -20.97
CA THR A 533 18.31 -0.51 -22.20
C THR A 533 18.20 -1.86 -22.89
N GLU A 534 18.23 -1.84 -24.23
CA GLU A 534 18.20 -3.08 -25.03
C GLU A 534 19.45 -3.95 -24.82
N LYS A 535 20.57 -3.37 -24.36
CA LYS A 535 21.75 -4.13 -23.97
C LYS A 535 21.46 -5.01 -22.75
N LEU A 536 20.85 -4.43 -21.71
CA LEU A 536 20.48 -5.16 -20.51
C LEU A 536 19.48 -6.28 -20.82
N ARG A 537 18.46 -5.99 -21.63
CA ARG A 537 17.49 -7.01 -22.08
C ARG A 537 18.13 -8.18 -22.81
N ARG A 538 19.14 -7.92 -23.65
CA ARG A 538 19.91 -8.96 -24.35
C ARG A 538 20.74 -9.80 -23.38
N GLU A 539 21.34 -9.17 -22.38
CA GLU A 539 22.10 -9.88 -21.33
C GLU A 539 21.18 -10.78 -20.49
N VAL A 540 20.04 -10.25 -20.01
CA VAL A 540 19.03 -11.02 -19.28
C VAL A 540 18.53 -12.19 -20.13
N ASN A 541 18.19 -11.97 -21.40
CA ASN A 541 17.75 -13.03 -22.31
C ASN A 541 18.81 -14.12 -22.50
N LYS A 542 20.10 -13.75 -22.57
CA LYS A 542 21.20 -14.70 -22.69
C LYS A 542 21.32 -15.58 -21.45
N VAL A 543 21.18 -15.00 -20.26
CA VAL A 543 21.21 -15.74 -18.98
C VAL A 543 20.01 -16.67 -18.86
N VAL A 544 18.81 -16.18 -19.16
CA VAL A 544 17.57 -16.97 -19.13
C VAL A 544 17.66 -18.15 -20.09
N LYS A 545 18.16 -17.93 -21.32
CA LYS A 545 18.39 -19.01 -22.27
C LYS A 545 19.34 -20.08 -21.70
N GLY A 546 20.41 -19.67 -21.02
CA GLY A 546 21.32 -20.58 -20.32
C GLY A 546 20.60 -21.46 -19.29
N TYR A 547 19.72 -20.90 -18.47
CA TYR A 547 18.94 -21.67 -17.49
C TYR A 547 17.95 -22.64 -18.13
N VAL A 548 17.35 -22.25 -19.26
CA VAL A 548 16.42 -23.10 -20.01
C VAL A 548 17.18 -24.26 -20.68
N ASP A 549 18.31 -23.97 -21.32
CA ASP A 549 19.15 -24.98 -22.00
C ASP A 549 19.73 -25.99 -21.00
N GLN A 550 20.02 -25.56 -19.76
CA GLN A 550 20.45 -26.44 -18.67
C GLN A 550 19.31 -27.22 -18.00
N GLY A 551 18.05 -26.95 -18.34
CA GLY A 551 16.88 -27.56 -17.72
C GLY A 551 16.59 -27.09 -16.28
N VAL A 552 17.24 -26.02 -15.83
CA VAL A 552 17.04 -25.40 -14.50
C VAL A 552 15.76 -24.56 -14.47
N ALA A 553 15.38 -23.98 -15.61
CA ALA A 553 14.20 -23.14 -15.73
C ALA A 553 13.32 -23.51 -16.92
N GLU A 554 12.03 -23.27 -16.78
CA GLU A 554 11.02 -23.49 -17.81
C GLU A 554 10.31 -22.18 -18.12
N VAL A 555 10.20 -21.82 -19.41
CA VAL A 555 9.50 -20.61 -19.84
C VAL A 555 8.00 -20.89 -19.85
N VAL A 556 7.25 -20.04 -19.16
CA VAL A 556 5.79 -20.07 -19.10
C VAL A 556 5.26 -18.83 -19.84
N PRO A 557 4.80 -18.98 -21.10
CA PRO A 557 4.22 -17.85 -21.82
C PRO A 557 2.90 -17.44 -21.17
N GLY A 558 2.80 -16.19 -20.77
CA GLY A 558 1.60 -15.60 -20.21
C GLY A 558 0.65 -15.04 -21.26
N VAL A 559 -0.24 -14.16 -20.79
CA VAL A 559 -1.24 -13.48 -21.60
C VAL A 559 -1.08 -11.98 -21.44
N VAL A 560 -0.95 -11.27 -22.55
CA VAL A 560 -1.06 -9.81 -22.63
C VAL A 560 -2.47 -9.49 -23.12
N PHE A 561 -3.23 -8.74 -22.32
CA PHE A 561 -4.56 -8.27 -22.71
C PHE A 561 -4.53 -6.75 -22.90
N ILE A 562 -4.77 -6.28 -24.12
CA ILE A 562 -4.84 -4.85 -24.46
C ILE A 562 -6.29 -4.48 -24.73
N ASP A 563 -6.93 -3.81 -23.76
CA ASP A 563 -8.26 -3.24 -23.94
C ASP A 563 -8.19 -1.92 -24.71
N GLU A 564 -9.27 -1.57 -25.40
CA GLU A 564 -9.35 -0.35 -26.23
C GLU A 564 -8.16 -0.19 -27.19
N VAL A 565 -7.78 -1.26 -27.89
CA VAL A 565 -6.58 -1.29 -28.76
C VAL A 565 -6.58 -0.20 -29.84
N HIS A 566 -7.76 0.28 -30.26
CA HIS A 566 -7.92 1.40 -31.20
C HIS A 566 -7.37 2.74 -30.69
N MET A 567 -6.98 2.82 -29.41
CA MET A 567 -6.30 3.97 -28.82
C MET A 567 -4.80 3.99 -29.09
N LEU A 568 -4.20 2.86 -29.52
CA LEU A 568 -2.81 2.78 -29.94
C LEU A 568 -2.61 3.48 -31.29
N ASP A 569 -1.41 4.03 -31.48
CA ASP A 569 -1.00 4.64 -32.74
C ASP A 569 -0.17 3.69 -33.63
N ILE A 570 0.08 4.12 -34.87
CA ILE A 570 0.81 3.34 -35.89
C ILE A 570 2.20 2.89 -35.43
N GLU A 571 2.91 3.68 -34.62
CA GLU A 571 4.22 3.30 -34.09
C GLU A 571 4.08 2.19 -33.04
N CYS A 572 3.05 2.24 -32.19
CA CYS A 572 2.74 1.16 -31.25
C CYS A 572 2.42 -0.14 -31.99
N PHE A 573 1.63 -0.08 -33.06
CA PHE A 573 1.30 -1.26 -33.87
C PHE A 573 2.52 -1.84 -34.60
N THR A 574 3.40 -0.98 -35.12
CA THR A 574 4.66 -1.40 -35.75
C THR A 574 5.53 -2.14 -34.74
N TYR A 575 5.65 -1.61 -33.51
CA TYR A 575 6.39 -2.26 -32.44
C TYR A 575 5.72 -3.56 -31.94
N LEU A 576 4.38 -3.59 -31.89
CA LEU A 576 3.62 -4.78 -31.52
C LEU A 576 3.85 -5.94 -32.49
N ASN A 577 3.94 -5.68 -33.80
CA ASN A 577 4.31 -6.70 -34.79
C ASN A 577 5.70 -7.29 -34.52
N LEU A 578 6.68 -6.45 -34.20
CA LEU A 578 8.03 -6.91 -33.83
C LEU A 578 8.00 -7.79 -32.58
N LEU A 579 7.20 -7.44 -31.57
CA LEU A 579 7.07 -8.23 -30.35
C LEU A 579 6.39 -9.58 -30.59
N LEU A 580 5.38 -9.64 -31.48
CA LEU A 580 4.70 -10.87 -31.86
C LEU A 580 5.61 -11.86 -32.59
N GLU A 581 6.64 -11.38 -33.29
CA GLU A 581 7.62 -12.22 -33.99
C GLU A 581 8.63 -12.88 -33.05
N SER A 582 8.69 -12.45 -31.78
CA SER A 582 9.57 -13.05 -30.79
C SER A 582 9.19 -14.51 -30.51
N PRO A 583 10.15 -15.45 -30.45
CA PRO A 583 9.86 -16.85 -30.13
C PRO A 583 9.34 -17.06 -28.70
N MET A 584 9.55 -16.08 -27.81
CA MET A 584 9.05 -16.09 -26.43
C MET A 584 7.82 -15.19 -26.27
N ALA A 585 7.18 -14.76 -27.37
CA ALA A 585 6.04 -13.87 -27.30
C ALA A 585 4.91 -14.49 -26.46
N PRO A 586 4.35 -13.76 -25.48
CA PRO A 586 3.17 -14.19 -24.76
C PRO A 586 1.95 -14.23 -25.71
N THR A 587 0.88 -14.88 -25.27
CA THR A 587 -0.39 -14.85 -26.01
C THR A 587 -0.96 -13.43 -25.95
N VAL A 588 -1.16 -12.80 -27.11
CA VAL A 588 -1.71 -11.44 -27.19
C VAL A 588 -3.19 -11.47 -27.49
N ILE A 589 -3.97 -10.85 -26.61
CA ILE A 589 -5.41 -10.66 -26.78
C ILE A 589 -5.69 -9.15 -26.85
N LEU A 590 -6.24 -8.71 -27.97
CA LEU A 590 -6.63 -7.34 -28.24
C LEU A 590 -8.15 -7.22 -28.09
N ALA A 591 -8.65 -6.12 -27.54
CA ALA A 591 -10.08 -5.83 -27.49
C ALA A 591 -10.41 -4.47 -28.09
N THR A 592 -11.49 -4.44 -28.86
CA THR A 592 -12.00 -3.23 -29.48
C THR A 592 -13.52 -3.17 -29.41
N ASN A 593 -14.04 -1.96 -29.25
CA ASN A 593 -15.46 -1.61 -29.36
C ASN A 593 -15.76 -0.73 -30.57
N ARG A 594 -14.75 -0.48 -31.44
CA ARG A 594 -14.89 0.34 -32.64
C ARG A 594 -15.05 -0.53 -33.89
N GLY A 595 -15.91 -0.07 -34.80
CA GLY A 595 -16.16 -0.71 -36.10
C GLY A 595 -15.13 -0.30 -37.14
N ARG A 596 -15.26 0.89 -37.72
CA ARG A 596 -14.24 1.51 -38.58
C ARG A 596 -13.77 2.80 -37.93
N SER A 597 -12.47 3.01 -37.82
CA SER A 597 -11.91 4.21 -37.19
C SER A 597 -10.55 4.55 -37.78
N LEU A 598 -10.15 5.81 -37.63
CA LEU A 598 -8.83 6.29 -38.00
C LEU A 598 -7.77 5.56 -37.16
N VAL A 599 -6.72 5.05 -37.82
CA VAL A 599 -5.51 4.57 -37.14
C VAL A 599 -4.78 5.79 -36.60
N ARG A 600 -4.65 5.88 -35.27
CA ARG A 600 -4.02 7.05 -34.63
C ARG A 600 -2.57 7.21 -35.09
N GLY A 601 -2.13 8.46 -35.22
CA GLY A 601 -0.83 8.80 -35.81
C GLY A 601 -0.81 8.84 -37.34
N THR A 602 -1.92 8.52 -38.01
CA THR A 602 -2.12 8.74 -39.45
C THR A 602 -3.15 9.85 -39.69
N THR A 603 -3.13 10.44 -40.88
CA THR A 603 -4.06 11.52 -41.27
C THR A 603 -5.36 10.99 -41.87
N ASP A 604 -5.30 9.86 -42.55
CA ASP A 604 -6.33 9.43 -43.52
C ASP A 604 -6.50 7.90 -43.58
N VAL A 605 -5.74 7.13 -42.78
CA VAL A 605 -5.83 5.67 -42.80
C VAL A 605 -6.97 5.21 -41.89
N TYR A 606 -8.15 4.99 -42.48
CA TYR A 606 -9.30 4.40 -41.81
C TYR A 606 -9.36 2.90 -42.04
N SER A 607 -9.18 2.13 -40.99
CA SER A 607 -9.19 0.66 -41.03
C SER A 607 -10.29 0.07 -40.16
N ALA A 608 -10.57 -1.22 -40.36
CA ALA A 608 -11.40 -1.97 -39.44
C ALA A 608 -10.76 -1.97 -38.05
N HIS A 609 -11.58 -1.70 -37.04
CA HIS A 609 -11.23 -1.66 -35.63
C HIS A 609 -10.18 -0.62 -35.23
N GLY A 610 -9.75 0.26 -36.15
CA GLY A 610 -8.63 1.18 -35.92
C GLY A 610 -7.28 0.47 -35.83
N ILE A 611 -7.18 -0.73 -36.42
CA ILE A 611 -5.97 -1.56 -36.45
C ILE A 611 -5.43 -1.59 -37.89
N PRO A 612 -4.12 -1.36 -38.11
CA PRO A 612 -3.50 -1.50 -39.43
C PRO A 612 -3.75 -2.88 -40.06
N SER A 613 -3.89 -2.93 -41.38
CA SER A 613 -4.24 -4.18 -42.10
C SER A 613 -3.21 -5.28 -41.91
N ASP A 614 -1.93 -4.93 -41.81
CA ASP A 614 -0.82 -5.86 -41.56
C ASP A 614 -0.95 -6.60 -40.22
N LEU A 615 -1.37 -5.93 -39.15
CA LEU A 615 -1.63 -6.57 -37.87
C LEU A 615 -2.98 -7.31 -37.88
N LEU A 616 -3.98 -6.75 -38.58
CA LEU A 616 -5.31 -7.36 -38.67
C LEU A 616 -5.26 -8.73 -39.35
N ASP A 617 -4.43 -8.89 -40.38
CA ASP A 617 -4.20 -10.17 -41.07
C ASP A 617 -3.55 -11.24 -40.16
N ARG A 618 -2.88 -10.82 -39.08
CA ARG A 618 -2.32 -11.69 -38.05
C ARG A 618 -3.30 -11.99 -36.91
N CYS A 619 -4.49 -11.39 -36.92
CA CYS A 619 -5.49 -11.56 -35.88
C CYS A 619 -6.53 -12.64 -36.21
N LEU A 620 -6.83 -13.50 -35.24
CA LEU A 620 -8.09 -14.25 -35.24
C LEU A 620 -9.15 -13.39 -34.57
N ILE A 621 -10.22 -13.06 -35.30
CA ILE A 621 -11.26 -12.14 -34.81
C ILE A 621 -12.42 -12.95 -34.24
N VAL A 622 -12.71 -12.74 -32.96
CA VAL A 622 -13.89 -13.30 -32.28
C VAL A 622 -14.85 -12.16 -31.97
N LYS A 623 -16.07 -12.27 -32.51
CA LYS A 623 -17.14 -11.32 -32.25
C LYS A 623 -17.85 -11.67 -30.94
N THR A 624 -18.19 -10.65 -30.16
CA THR A 624 -19.12 -10.76 -29.03
C THR A 624 -20.43 -10.08 -29.37
N ASP A 625 -21.55 -10.70 -29.00
CA ASP A 625 -22.89 -10.18 -29.30
C ASP A 625 -23.49 -9.41 -28.10
N PRO A 626 -24.48 -8.52 -28.30
CA PRO A 626 -25.24 -7.93 -27.21
C PRO A 626 -25.98 -9.01 -26.40
N TYR A 627 -26.12 -8.80 -25.10
CA TYR A 627 -26.90 -9.69 -24.24
C TYR A 627 -28.40 -9.50 -24.44
N THR A 628 -29.15 -10.60 -24.43
CA THR A 628 -30.62 -10.56 -24.40
C THR A 628 -31.13 -10.21 -22.99
N ARG A 629 -32.37 -9.70 -22.87
CA ARG A 629 -32.99 -9.40 -21.56
C ARG A 629 -32.92 -10.58 -20.58
N ALA A 630 -33.16 -11.80 -21.06
CA ALA A 630 -33.08 -13.01 -20.25
C ALA A 630 -31.65 -13.28 -19.74
N GLN A 631 -30.63 -13.04 -20.57
CA GLN A 631 -29.23 -13.18 -20.16
C GLN A 631 -28.83 -12.06 -19.19
N VAL A 632 -29.27 -10.82 -19.42
CA VAL A 632 -29.04 -9.70 -18.48
C VAL A 632 -29.61 -10.04 -17.10
N ALA A 633 -30.85 -10.54 -17.03
CA ALA A 633 -31.46 -10.98 -15.78
C ALA A 633 -30.60 -12.02 -15.06
N GLN A 634 -30.14 -13.06 -15.77
CA GLN A 634 -29.27 -14.08 -15.17
C GLN A 634 -27.95 -13.48 -14.66
N VAL A 635 -27.33 -12.55 -15.40
CA VAL A 635 -26.07 -11.91 -15.00
C VAL A 635 -26.28 -11.04 -13.76
N VAL A 636 -27.38 -10.29 -13.69
CA VAL A 636 -27.76 -9.49 -12.52
C VAL A 636 -28.01 -10.39 -11.32
N ALA A 637 -28.72 -11.50 -11.49
CA ALA A 637 -28.99 -12.46 -10.41
C ALA A 637 -27.68 -13.09 -9.88
N LEU A 638 -26.79 -13.52 -10.78
CA LEU A 638 -25.46 -14.02 -10.42
C LEU A 638 -24.67 -12.97 -9.65
N ARG A 639 -24.67 -11.71 -10.11
CA ARG A 639 -23.93 -10.63 -9.46
C ARG A 639 -24.48 -10.31 -8.07
N ALA A 640 -25.81 -10.25 -7.93
CA ALA A 640 -26.46 -10.04 -6.64
C ALA A 640 -26.09 -11.16 -5.65
N SER A 641 -26.10 -12.42 -6.11
CA SER A 641 -25.66 -13.56 -5.29
C SER A 641 -24.19 -13.44 -4.85
N VAL A 642 -23.29 -13.05 -5.76
CA VAL A 642 -21.86 -12.86 -5.45
C VAL A 642 -21.64 -11.72 -4.45
N GLU A 643 -22.45 -10.66 -4.52
CA GLU A 643 -22.41 -9.53 -3.57
C GLU A 643 -23.21 -9.79 -2.28
N GLY A 644 -23.90 -10.92 -2.16
CA GLY A 644 -24.74 -11.24 -1.00
C GLY A 644 -25.99 -10.35 -0.89
N LEU A 645 -26.48 -9.83 -2.01
CA LEU A 645 -27.61 -8.91 -2.09
C LEU A 645 -28.91 -9.66 -2.40
N THR A 646 -29.98 -9.29 -1.70
CA THR A 646 -31.30 -9.90 -1.87
C THR A 646 -32.16 -9.02 -2.77
N LEU A 647 -32.62 -9.56 -3.89
CA LEU A 647 -33.53 -8.87 -4.82
C LEU A 647 -34.97 -9.27 -4.51
N GLY A 648 -35.82 -8.28 -4.24
CA GLY A 648 -37.25 -8.48 -4.04
C GLY A 648 -38.01 -8.77 -5.35
N PRO A 649 -39.32 -9.06 -5.26
CA PRO A 649 -40.15 -9.39 -6.40
C PRO A 649 -40.17 -8.28 -7.46
N GLY A 650 -39.99 -8.64 -8.74
CA GLY A 650 -40.01 -7.71 -9.87
C GLY A 650 -38.75 -6.86 -10.06
N THR A 651 -37.82 -6.83 -9.08
CA THR A 651 -36.58 -6.04 -9.16
C THR A 651 -35.65 -6.55 -10.25
N LEU A 652 -35.57 -7.88 -10.41
CA LEU A 652 -34.73 -8.51 -11.42
C LEU A 652 -35.17 -8.12 -12.84
N ASP A 653 -36.47 -8.18 -13.11
CA ASP A 653 -37.04 -7.85 -14.42
C ASP A 653 -36.87 -6.37 -14.75
N ARG A 654 -36.92 -5.50 -13.73
CA ARG A 654 -36.67 -4.06 -13.85
C ARG A 654 -35.20 -3.78 -14.19
N LEU A 655 -34.26 -4.39 -13.48
CA LEU A 655 -32.83 -4.27 -13.79
C LEU A 655 -32.48 -4.84 -15.17
N ALA A 656 -33.14 -5.93 -15.58
CA ALA A 656 -32.97 -6.50 -16.91
C ALA A 656 -33.46 -5.56 -18.02
N GLU A 657 -34.58 -4.87 -17.80
CA GLU A 657 -35.09 -3.82 -18.70
C GLU A 657 -34.10 -2.65 -18.83
N GLU A 658 -33.51 -2.19 -17.72
CA GLU A 658 -32.49 -1.13 -17.75
C GLU A 658 -31.22 -1.55 -18.49
N GLY A 659 -30.81 -2.82 -18.35
CA GLY A 659 -29.65 -3.36 -19.06
C GLY A 659 -29.86 -3.49 -20.57
N GLU A 660 -31.09 -3.79 -20.99
CA GLU A 660 -31.49 -3.85 -22.40
C GLU A 660 -31.58 -2.45 -23.04
N LYS A 661 -32.20 -1.47 -22.35
CA LYS A 661 -32.31 -0.09 -22.84
C LYS A 661 -30.95 0.64 -22.85
N GLY A 662 -30.24 0.56 -21.73
CA GLY A 662 -28.96 1.21 -21.50
C GLY A 662 -27.78 0.32 -21.87
N SER A 663 -27.18 -0.28 -20.85
CA SER A 663 -26.11 -1.28 -20.99
C SER A 663 -26.06 -2.20 -19.77
N LEU A 664 -25.54 -3.41 -19.96
CA LEU A 664 -25.29 -4.35 -18.84
C LEU A 664 -24.44 -3.70 -17.73
N ARG A 665 -23.42 -2.90 -18.10
CA ARG A 665 -22.56 -2.22 -17.12
C ARG A 665 -23.37 -1.25 -16.25
N TYR A 666 -24.29 -0.51 -16.85
CA TYR A 666 -25.15 0.43 -16.13
C TYR A 666 -26.09 -0.32 -15.18
N ALA A 667 -26.79 -1.35 -15.66
CA ALA A 667 -27.66 -2.17 -14.81
C ALA A 667 -26.94 -2.77 -13.59
N LEU A 668 -25.72 -3.28 -13.78
CA LEU A 668 -24.91 -3.82 -12.66
C LEU A 668 -24.45 -2.73 -11.69
N GLN A 669 -24.21 -1.50 -12.17
CA GLN A 669 -23.82 -0.36 -11.31
C GLN A 669 -24.97 0.14 -10.43
N LEU A 670 -26.23 -0.08 -10.82
CA LEU A 670 -27.40 0.32 -10.02
C LEU A 670 -27.64 -0.57 -8.80
N ILE A 671 -27.16 -1.82 -8.81
CA ILE A 671 -27.44 -2.79 -7.75
C ILE A 671 -26.89 -2.32 -6.40
N THR A 672 -25.63 -1.86 -6.36
CA THR A 672 -24.99 -1.46 -5.09
C THR A 672 -25.60 -0.18 -4.50
N PRO A 673 -25.83 0.92 -5.25
CA PRO A 673 -26.56 2.08 -4.74
C PRO A 673 -27.98 1.75 -4.29
N ALA A 674 -28.72 0.92 -5.03
CA ALA A 674 -30.07 0.50 -4.65
C ALA A 674 -30.09 -0.29 -3.33
N SER A 675 -29.07 -1.12 -3.09
CA SER A 675 -28.88 -1.81 -1.80
C SER A 675 -28.70 -0.84 -0.63
N ILE A 676 -27.97 0.27 -0.86
CA ILE A 676 -27.76 1.31 0.16
C ILE A 676 -29.09 2.01 0.47
N VAL A 677 -29.87 2.37 -0.55
CA VAL A 677 -31.19 3.01 -0.36
C VAL A 677 -32.18 2.08 0.34
N ALA A 678 -32.22 0.80 -0.04
CA ALA A 678 -33.01 -0.19 0.67
C ALA A 678 -32.62 -0.26 2.15
N SER A 679 -31.32 -0.29 2.44
CA SER A 679 -30.79 -0.33 3.81
C SER A 679 -31.12 0.94 4.61
N LEU A 680 -31.04 2.11 4.00
CA LEU A 680 -31.44 3.40 4.62
C LEU A 680 -32.93 3.43 4.93
N SER A 681 -33.74 2.75 4.11
CA SER A 681 -35.18 2.56 4.34
C SER A 681 -35.49 1.46 5.37
N GLY A 682 -34.48 0.88 6.03
CA GLY A 682 -34.64 -0.22 6.99
C GLY A 682 -34.96 -1.58 6.35
N ARG A 683 -34.83 -1.73 5.03
CA ARG A 683 -35.11 -2.95 4.27
C ARG A 683 -33.81 -3.67 3.91
N LYS A 684 -33.84 -5.01 3.86
CA LYS A 684 -32.71 -5.85 3.40
C LYS A 684 -32.83 -6.25 1.93
N GLU A 685 -34.02 -6.12 1.37
CA GLU A 685 -34.37 -6.53 0.02
C GLU A 685 -34.58 -5.31 -0.88
N ILE A 686 -33.96 -5.36 -2.06
CA ILE A 686 -34.01 -4.29 -3.06
C ILE A 686 -35.31 -4.43 -3.84
N LEU A 687 -36.13 -3.37 -3.88
CA LEU A 687 -37.40 -3.31 -4.60
C LEU A 687 -37.28 -2.52 -5.92
N PRO A 688 -38.24 -2.65 -6.84
CA PRO A 688 -38.25 -1.87 -8.08
C PRO A 688 -38.27 -0.36 -7.87
N THR A 689 -38.85 0.11 -6.75
CA THR A 689 -38.88 1.53 -6.37
C THR A 689 -37.48 2.07 -6.14
N ASP A 690 -36.60 1.28 -5.51
CA ASP A 690 -35.22 1.68 -5.23
C ASP A 690 -34.44 1.86 -6.55
N ILE A 691 -34.71 1.01 -7.55
CA ILE A 691 -34.13 1.16 -8.90
C ILE A 691 -34.68 2.42 -9.60
N GLY A 692 -35.96 2.72 -9.41
CA GLY A 692 -36.59 3.95 -9.90
C GLY A 692 -35.90 5.20 -9.36
N GLU A 693 -35.71 5.28 -8.05
CA GLU A 693 -34.97 6.37 -7.40
C GLU A 693 -33.52 6.47 -7.91
N MET A 694 -32.85 5.34 -8.14
CA MET A 694 -31.47 5.37 -8.66
C MET A 694 -31.37 5.89 -10.08
N ASN A 695 -32.37 5.65 -10.93
CA ASN A 695 -32.39 6.21 -12.29
C ASN A 695 -32.60 7.73 -12.32
N GLU A 696 -33.23 8.32 -11.29
CA GLU A 696 -33.33 9.78 -11.17
C GLU A 696 -32.00 10.40 -10.75
N LEU A 697 -31.25 9.72 -9.89
CA LEU A 697 -29.97 10.21 -9.35
C LEU A 697 -28.79 9.94 -10.29
N PHE A 698 -28.79 8.79 -10.98
CA PHE A 698 -27.69 8.33 -11.82
C PHE A 698 -28.17 8.15 -13.25
N LEU A 699 -27.86 9.11 -14.12
CA LEU A 699 -28.21 9.02 -15.53
C LEU A 699 -27.26 8.08 -16.29
N ASP A 700 -27.79 7.28 -17.21
CA ASP A 700 -26.97 6.56 -18.17
C ASP A 700 -26.41 7.51 -19.25
N ALA A 701 -25.36 7.06 -19.95
CA ALA A 701 -24.67 7.89 -20.92
C ALA A 701 -25.57 8.33 -22.09
N LYS A 702 -26.53 7.48 -22.51
CA LYS A 702 -27.45 7.81 -23.61
C LYS A 702 -28.45 8.89 -23.19
N THR A 703 -29.04 8.76 -22.00
CA THR A 703 -30.00 9.73 -21.46
C THR A 703 -29.33 11.06 -21.20
N SER A 704 -28.13 11.05 -20.58
CA SER A 704 -27.34 12.26 -20.37
C SER A 704 -27.00 12.97 -21.69
N ALA A 705 -26.52 12.23 -22.70
CA ALA A 705 -26.25 12.81 -24.02
C ALA A 705 -27.51 13.35 -24.71
N GLY A 706 -28.63 12.64 -24.61
CA GLY A 706 -29.93 13.10 -25.13
C GLY A 706 -30.42 14.38 -24.47
N MET A 707 -30.26 14.50 -23.15
CA MET A 707 -30.59 15.72 -22.41
C MET A 707 -29.72 16.91 -22.84
N MET A 708 -28.41 16.71 -23.04
CA MET A 708 -27.53 17.78 -23.55
C MET A 708 -27.91 18.22 -24.97
N ALA A 709 -28.27 17.28 -25.83
CA ALA A 709 -28.71 17.57 -27.20
C ALA A 709 -30.05 18.32 -27.22
N ALA A 710 -31.01 17.91 -26.39
CA ALA A 710 -32.31 18.56 -26.27
C ALA A 710 -32.24 19.95 -25.63
N ALA A 711 -31.29 20.18 -24.72
CA ALA A 711 -31.04 21.47 -24.09
C ALA A 711 -30.23 22.45 -24.96
N GLY A 712 -30.03 22.16 -26.25
CA GLY A 712 -29.37 23.06 -27.19
C GLY A 712 -27.86 23.25 -26.95
N GLY A 713 -27.17 22.27 -26.33
CA GLY A 713 -25.72 22.32 -26.14
C GLY A 713 -25.24 23.15 -24.94
N GLY A 714 -26.09 23.38 -23.94
CA GLY A 714 -25.76 24.18 -22.76
C GLY A 714 -24.91 23.47 -21.69
N TYR A 715 -23.64 23.20 -21.97
CA TYR A 715 -22.56 23.22 -20.97
C TYR A 715 -21.31 23.71 -21.71
N THR A 716 -20.90 24.96 -21.47
CA THR A 716 -19.95 25.75 -22.26
C THR A 716 -18.72 24.98 -22.76
N GLY A 717 -18.80 24.44 -23.98
CA GLY A 717 -17.65 24.24 -24.85
C GLY A 717 -17.53 25.49 -25.70
N GLY A 718 -16.54 26.33 -25.40
CA GLY A 718 -16.33 27.59 -26.12
C GLY A 718 -16.40 27.39 -27.62
N ALA A 719 -17.28 28.16 -28.26
CA ALA A 719 -17.17 28.42 -29.68
C ALA A 719 -15.86 29.18 -29.91
N SER A 720 -14.78 28.44 -30.22
CA SER A 720 -13.67 29.02 -30.95
C SER A 720 -14.02 28.93 -32.43
N SER A 721 -14.36 30.09 -32.98
CA SER A 721 -14.34 30.44 -34.40
C SER A 721 -13.15 29.85 -35.15
#